data_AF-A0A8D0VA68-F1
#
_entry.id   AF-A0A8D0VA68-F1
#
_cell.length_a   1.000
_cell.length_b   1.000
_cell.length_c   1.000
_cell.angle_alpha   90.00
_cell.angle_beta   90.00
_cell.angle_gamma   90.00
#
_symmetry.space_group_name_H-M   'P 1'
#
loop_
_entity.id
_entity.type
_entity.pdbx_description
1 polymer ?
#
loop_
_entity_poly.entity_id
_entity_poly.type
_entity_poly.pdbx_seq_one_letter_code
_entity_poly.pdbx_strand_id
1 'polypeptide(L)'
;MSSRGSPGVEFSTTTVSSVAVQAGDSKIVIAVIKCGKWVQLQLAESQPNLLEIGRNQDETKKLLHDHELLLAKLKALEDQVWELLQEADKTAEENKDQSQVYDAMAKTLGEAWAALVSMLERRRELLRLTSEFFENALEFAIKIDQAEDFLQNTQEFESTDSLKSLLQLHEHHTKELLERSLALLNKSQQLTDFIEKFKCDGPNVNPEMIQGAHNSCLKIDSLLEFLQDRRRQLDKYLKQQQQELRQVLQICQWDQQESQVTSWFQKAIRDLQEQSLGSSLSDNEELIRKHEELILKAKEWNSSVEELKSEALGLLLLKEDVEKEHLQLSNQKLNRLQEEFGQLMVERRTCLQKANDFFNSANKAFDVLGRVEAYLKLLKSEGLSLPVLAARHEELYREIKDCTADALQKGQALISQVASCSSQVTGVHEMMGFIRRRVDHLTKECSAHKEFALQRQQLRASVEGHLRKVEMSIQKISAILSNAIDVGSSLSESEKILSKYLELDIQAKETSHELEAAAKLLTETNDFEPDEVSLLSSKAKWLEEELNILGQSISSRSQVLQTYVAFLKSSEEAEEQCQRLKEFYQTEIPQKEEDNVEAKRRSDSVEKQWQLFLKKSFLTQDLGLEFLNLINMVQEGPEIVCRRALAGFTQGDKTFGVHSEGMQGRRRPLCGSGPKL
;
A
#
# COMPACT_ATOMS: atom_id res chain seq x y z
N MET A 1 -44.70 -97.59 -54.77
CA MET A 1 -46.05 -97.94 -55.24
C MET A 1 -46.42 -97.00 -56.36
N SER A 2 -46.65 -97.54 -57.55
CA SER A 2 -46.97 -96.79 -58.76
C SER A 2 -48.38 -96.20 -58.69
N SER A 3 -48.48 -94.88 -58.79
CA SER A 3 -49.69 -94.22 -59.28
C SER A 3 -49.42 -93.76 -60.71
N ARG A 4 -50.15 -94.36 -61.66
CA ARG A 4 -50.28 -93.87 -63.04
C ARG A 4 -50.91 -92.47 -62.98
N GLY A 5 -50.10 -91.43 -63.19
CA GLY A 5 -50.56 -90.15 -63.71
C GLY A 5 -50.43 -90.19 -65.23
N SER A 6 -51.51 -89.90 -65.94
CA SER A 6 -51.58 -89.80 -67.39
C SER A 6 -50.46 -88.92 -67.96
N PRO A 7 -49.91 -89.22 -69.16
CA PRO A 7 -49.03 -88.27 -69.82
C PRO A 7 -49.86 -87.03 -70.14
N GLY A 8 -49.54 -85.92 -69.48
CA GLY A 8 -50.05 -84.61 -69.89
C GLY A 8 -49.65 -84.43 -71.35
N VAL A 9 -50.63 -84.16 -72.20
CA VAL A 9 -50.37 -83.75 -73.58
C VAL A 9 -49.49 -82.49 -73.48
N GLU A 10 -48.21 -82.61 -73.82
CA GLU A 10 -47.36 -81.46 -74.08
C GLU A 10 -47.97 -80.76 -75.29
N PHE A 11 -48.75 -79.71 -75.04
CA PHE A 11 -49.19 -78.84 -76.11
C PHE A 11 -47.94 -78.19 -76.70
N SER A 12 -47.61 -78.54 -77.95
CA SER A 12 -46.50 -77.92 -78.68
C SER A 12 -46.78 -76.42 -78.78
N THR A 13 -45.88 -75.64 -78.18
CA THR A 13 -45.91 -74.18 -78.19
C THR A 13 -45.16 -73.72 -79.44
N THR A 14 -45.84 -73.03 -80.36
CA THR A 14 -45.26 -72.60 -81.64
C THR A 14 -45.43 -71.09 -81.81
N THR A 15 -44.35 -70.37 -82.10
CA THR A 15 -44.42 -68.96 -82.49
C THR A 15 -45.08 -68.83 -83.86
N VAL A 16 -46.16 -68.05 -83.93
CA VAL A 16 -46.98 -67.89 -85.14
C VAL A 16 -46.64 -66.60 -85.90
N SER A 17 -46.26 -65.54 -85.17
CA SER A 17 -45.86 -64.25 -85.75
C SER A 17 -44.96 -63.49 -84.77
N SER A 18 -44.19 -62.52 -85.26
CA SER A 18 -43.37 -61.64 -84.43
C SER A 18 -43.41 -60.22 -84.95
N VAL A 19 -43.62 -59.25 -84.06
CA VAL A 19 -43.63 -57.81 -84.38
C VAL A 19 -42.48 -57.14 -83.64
N ALA A 20 -41.62 -56.44 -84.37
CA ALA A 20 -40.58 -55.61 -83.79
C ALA A 20 -41.01 -54.14 -83.77
N VAL A 21 -40.95 -53.51 -82.60
CA VAL A 21 -41.21 -52.06 -82.43
C VAL A 21 -39.92 -51.40 -81.98
N GLN A 22 -39.48 -50.37 -82.69
CA GLN A 22 -38.22 -49.66 -82.42
C GLN A 22 -38.42 -48.15 -82.37
N ALA A 23 -37.79 -47.51 -81.39
CA ALA A 23 -37.63 -46.08 -81.27
C ALA A 23 -36.26 -45.73 -80.67
N GLY A 24 -35.47 -44.94 -81.40
CA GLY A 24 -34.08 -44.67 -81.02
C GLY A 24 -33.28 -45.97 -80.88
N ASP A 25 -32.59 -46.10 -79.75
CA ASP A 25 -31.81 -47.29 -79.39
C ASP A 25 -32.65 -48.36 -78.67
N SER A 26 -33.93 -48.07 -78.39
CA SER A 26 -34.86 -49.01 -77.76
C SER A 26 -35.63 -49.82 -78.80
N LYS A 27 -35.63 -51.13 -78.65
CA LYS A 27 -36.30 -52.10 -79.51
C LYS A 27 -36.93 -53.21 -78.66
N ILE A 28 -38.18 -53.53 -78.94
CA ILE A 28 -38.85 -54.73 -78.41
C ILE A 28 -39.28 -55.64 -79.55
N VAL A 29 -39.22 -56.96 -79.32
CA VAL A 29 -39.79 -57.96 -80.22
C VAL A 29 -40.88 -58.70 -79.47
N ILE A 30 -42.10 -58.61 -79.97
CA ILE A 30 -43.30 -59.23 -79.42
C ILE A 30 -43.58 -60.47 -80.27
N ALA A 31 -43.51 -61.65 -79.66
CA ALA A 31 -43.89 -62.90 -80.31
C ALA A 31 -45.35 -63.24 -80.00
N VAL A 32 -46.10 -63.59 -81.03
CA VAL A 32 -47.43 -64.20 -80.92
C VAL A 32 -47.21 -65.70 -80.86
N ILE A 33 -47.47 -66.30 -79.70
CA ILE A 33 -47.22 -67.71 -79.44
C ILE A 33 -48.55 -68.45 -79.36
N LYS A 34 -48.67 -69.58 -80.06
CA LYS A 34 -49.87 -70.44 -80.02
C LYS A 34 -49.55 -71.75 -79.33
N CYS A 35 -50.34 -72.09 -78.32
CA CYS A 35 -50.24 -73.34 -77.56
C CYS A 35 -51.63 -73.98 -77.47
N GLY A 36 -51.88 -75.03 -78.27
CA GLY A 36 -53.19 -75.65 -78.39
C GLY A 36 -54.26 -74.69 -78.91
N LYS A 37 -55.26 -74.38 -78.08
CA LYS A 37 -56.37 -73.43 -78.36
C LYS A 37 -56.10 -71.99 -77.88
N TRP A 38 -54.93 -71.73 -77.30
CA TRP A 38 -54.59 -70.43 -76.69
C TRP A 38 -53.55 -69.69 -77.53
N VAL A 39 -53.70 -68.37 -77.62
CA VAL A 39 -52.73 -67.45 -78.23
C VAL A 39 -52.30 -66.45 -77.18
N GLN A 40 -51.00 -66.26 -77.01
CA GLN A 40 -50.40 -65.37 -76.02
C GLN A 40 -49.40 -64.43 -76.70
N LEU A 41 -49.45 -63.15 -76.35
CA LEU A 41 -48.39 -62.20 -76.65
C LEU A 41 -47.31 -62.33 -75.58
N GLN A 42 -46.08 -62.61 -76.02
CA GLN A 42 -44.92 -62.65 -75.14
C GLN A 42 -43.88 -61.69 -75.66
N LEU A 43 -43.30 -60.89 -74.77
CA LEU A 43 -42.09 -60.14 -75.08
C LEU A 43 -40.95 -61.15 -75.24
N ALA A 44 -40.51 -61.33 -76.49
CA ALA A 44 -39.45 -62.27 -76.86
C ALA A 44 -38.07 -61.65 -76.69
N GLU A 45 -37.92 -60.36 -76.99
CA GLU A 45 -36.66 -59.64 -76.87
C GLU A 45 -36.90 -58.19 -76.44
N SER A 46 -36.03 -57.65 -75.59
CA SER A 46 -35.95 -56.22 -75.26
C SER A 46 -34.50 -55.76 -75.32
N GLN A 47 -34.23 -54.78 -76.16
CA GLN A 47 -32.94 -54.09 -76.24
C GLN A 47 -33.15 -52.61 -75.96
N PRO A 48 -32.55 -52.02 -74.92
CA PRO A 48 -31.83 -52.71 -73.86
C PRO A 48 -32.75 -53.58 -73.00
N ASN A 49 -32.16 -54.38 -72.11
CA ASN A 49 -32.89 -55.18 -71.14
C ASN A 49 -33.88 -54.31 -70.33
N LEU A 50 -35.03 -54.87 -69.94
CA LEU A 50 -36.07 -54.12 -69.21
C LEU A 50 -35.61 -53.55 -67.86
N LEU A 51 -34.58 -54.11 -67.26
CA LEU A 51 -34.02 -53.60 -66.02
C LEU A 51 -32.75 -52.79 -66.26
N GLU A 52 -32.31 -52.55 -67.49
CA GLU A 52 -31.14 -51.70 -67.78
C GLU A 52 -31.43 -50.24 -67.45
N ILE A 53 -30.73 -49.65 -66.49
CA ILE A 53 -31.03 -48.31 -65.99
C ILE A 53 -30.15 -47.20 -66.60
N GLY A 54 -29.12 -47.54 -67.38
CA GLY A 54 -28.08 -46.60 -67.82
C GLY A 54 -26.97 -46.45 -66.77
N ARG A 55 -25.88 -45.77 -67.11
CA ARG A 55 -24.72 -45.56 -66.21
C ARG A 55 -24.70 -44.19 -65.53
N ASN A 56 -25.45 -43.22 -66.06
CA ASN A 56 -25.48 -41.84 -65.58
C ASN A 56 -26.81 -41.17 -65.98
N GLN A 57 -27.01 -39.93 -65.50
CA GLN A 57 -28.24 -39.18 -65.73
C GLN A 57 -28.58 -39.01 -67.22
N ASP A 58 -27.60 -38.73 -68.07
CA ASP A 58 -27.81 -38.49 -69.49
C ASP A 58 -28.23 -39.76 -70.23
N GLU A 59 -27.55 -40.88 -69.95
CA GLU A 59 -27.92 -42.19 -70.47
C GLU A 59 -29.32 -42.60 -70.02
N THR A 60 -29.66 -42.45 -68.74
CA THR A 60 -31.01 -42.76 -68.24
C THR A 60 -32.08 -41.89 -68.86
N LYS A 61 -31.85 -40.58 -69.02
CA LYS A 61 -32.78 -39.67 -69.69
C LYS A 61 -32.98 -40.04 -71.16
N LYS A 62 -31.90 -40.43 -71.85
CA LYS A 62 -32.00 -40.94 -73.22
C LYS A 62 -32.81 -42.23 -73.29
N LEU A 63 -32.54 -43.18 -72.39
CA LEU A 63 -33.31 -44.42 -72.29
C LEU A 63 -34.79 -44.17 -72.00
N LEU A 64 -35.10 -43.23 -71.11
CA LEU A 64 -36.48 -42.83 -70.80
C LEU A 64 -37.16 -42.24 -72.04
N HIS A 65 -36.50 -41.33 -72.74
CA HIS A 65 -37.05 -40.69 -73.94
C HIS A 65 -37.31 -41.70 -75.07
N ASP A 66 -36.34 -42.55 -75.37
CA ASP A 66 -36.46 -43.58 -76.39
C ASP A 66 -37.58 -44.58 -76.03
N HIS A 67 -37.68 -44.96 -74.75
CA HIS A 67 -38.72 -45.85 -74.25
C HIS A 67 -40.12 -45.21 -74.31
N GLU A 68 -40.27 -43.93 -73.96
CA GLU A 68 -41.53 -43.21 -74.09
C GLU A 68 -42.00 -43.11 -75.55
N LEU A 69 -41.07 -42.87 -76.48
CA LEU A 69 -41.38 -42.87 -77.91
C LEU A 69 -41.76 -44.27 -78.41
N LEU A 70 -41.09 -45.32 -77.93
CA LEU A 70 -41.43 -46.71 -78.23
C LEU A 70 -42.83 -47.06 -77.73
N LEU A 71 -43.13 -46.69 -76.49
CA LEU A 71 -44.43 -46.91 -75.87
C LEU A 71 -45.54 -46.18 -76.64
N ALA A 72 -45.30 -44.93 -77.07
CA ALA A 72 -46.24 -44.17 -77.89
C ALA A 72 -46.49 -44.85 -79.25
N LYS A 73 -45.44 -45.35 -79.92
CA LYS A 73 -45.58 -46.12 -81.17
C LYS A 73 -46.36 -47.42 -80.96
N LEU A 74 -46.11 -48.13 -79.86
CA LEU A 74 -46.84 -49.34 -79.53
C LEU A 74 -48.32 -49.06 -79.27
N LYS A 75 -48.64 -47.99 -78.52
CA LYS A 75 -50.03 -47.56 -78.27
C LYS A 75 -50.72 -47.06 -79.53
N ALA A 76 -50.01 -46.45 -80.48
CA ALA A 76 -50.61 -46.09 -81.77
C ALA A 76 -51.04 -47.32 -82.61
N LEU A 77 -50.48 -48.50 -82.32
CA LEU A 77 -50.91 -49.77 -82.92
C LEU A 77 -52.06 -50.42 -82.13
N GLU A 78 -52.39 -49.92 -80.93
CA GLU A 78 -53.44 -50.46 -80.06
C GLU A 78 -54.81 -50.40 -80.74
N ASP A 79 -55.17 -49.26 -81.35
CA ASP A 79 -56.43 -49.10 -82.07
C ASP A 79 -56.56 -50.12 -83.22
N GLN A 80 -55.46 -50.38 -83.94
CA GLN A 80 -55.42 -51.37 -85.02
C GLN A 80 -55.53 -52.80 -84.49
N VAL A 81 -54.96 -53.09 -83.31
CA VAL A 81 -55.10 -54.39 -82.65
C VAL A 81 -56.53 -54.60 -82.16
N TRP A 82 -57.20 -53.57 -81.64
CA TRP A 82 -58.60 -53.64 -81.21
C TRP A 82 -59.57 -53.77 -82.40
N GLU A 83 -59.32 -53.06 -83.51
CA GLU A 83 -60.08 -53.24 -84.76
C GLU A 83 -59.95 -54.68 -85.30
N LEU A 84 -58.75 -55.26 -85.26
CA LEU A 84 -58.52 -56.65 -85.66
C LEU A 84 -59.17 -57.67 -84.71
N LEU A 85 -59.20 -57.39 -83.40
CA LEU A 85 -59.92 -58.19 -82.42
C LEU A 85 -61.44 -58.13 -82.66
N GLN A 86 -61.98 -56.95 -82.94
CA GLN A 86 -63.40 -56.76 -83.25
C GLN A 86 -63.83 -57.46 -84.54
N GLU A 87 -62.99 -57.45 -85.58
CA GLU A 87 -63.24 -58.21 -86.82
C GLU A 87 -63.13 -59.72 -86.59
N ALA A 88 -62.25 -60.17 -85.69
CA ALA A 88 -62.18 -61.57 -85.28
C ALA A 88 -63.43 -62.01 -84.49
N ASP A 89 -63.97 -61.16 -83.60
CA ASP A 89 -65.22 -61.41 -82.88
C ASP A 89 -66.41 -61.52 -83.85
N LYS A 90 -66.50 -60.62 -84.84
CA LYS A 90 -67.51 -60.67 -85.90
C LYS A 90 -67.41 -61.94 -86.76
N THR A 91 -66.19 -62.36 -87.10
CA THR A 91 -65.93 -63.60 -87.85
C THR A 91 -66.27 -64.85 -87.02
N ALA A 92 -66.14 -64.77 -85.69
CA ALA A 92 -66.53 -65.82 -84.75
C ALA A 92 -68.05 -65.98 -84.66
N GLU A 93 -68.82 -64.89 -84.68
CA GLU A 93 -70.28 -64.91 -84.75
C GLU A 93 -70.81 -65.59 -86.03
N GLU A 94 -70.08 -65.45 -87.15
CA GLU A 94 -70.40 -66.08 -88.43
C GLU A 94 -70.07 -67.59 -88.46
N ASN A 95 -69.17 -68.09 -87.59
CA ASN A 95 -68.74 -69.50 -87.51
C ASN A 95 -69.07 -70.14 -86.15
N LYS A 96 -70.34 -70.56 -85.98
CA LYS A 96 -70.89 -71.09 -84.70
C LYS A 96 -70.12 -72.28 -84.08
N ASP A 97 -69.45 -73.10 -84.89
CA ASP A 97 -68.70 -74.28 -84.41
C ASP A 97 -67.33 -73.94 -83.79
N GLN A 98 -66.84 -72.69 -83.97
CA GLN A 98 -65.53 -72.23 -83.47
C GLN A 98 -65.61 -70.96 -82.60
N SER A 99 -66.78 -70.34 -82.46
CA SER A 99 -67.02 -69.12 -81.68
C SER A 99 -66.38 -69.13 -80.28
N GLN A 100 -66.54 -70.23 -79.52
CA GLN A 100 -65.94 -70.35 -78.17
C GLN A 100 -64.40 -70.29 -78.14
N VAL A 101 -63.74 -70.69 -79.23
CA VAL A 101 -62.27 -70.66 -79.34
C VAL A 101 -61.79 -69.24 -79.65
N TYR A 102 -62.49 -68.53 -80.53
CA TYR A 102 -62.19 -67.14 -80.85
C TYR A 102 -62.43 -66.22 -79.66
N ASP A 103 -63.53 -66.38 -78.92
CA ASP A 103 -63.79 -65.60 -77.69
C ASP A 103 -62.69 -65.80 -76.63
N ALA A 104 -62.28 -67.05 -76.43
CA ALA A 104 -61.20 -67.37 -75.49
C ALA A 104 -59.84 -66.81 -75.95
N MET A 105 -59.56 -66.84 -77.27
CA MET A 105 -58.35 -66.27 -77.86
C MET A 105 -58.33 -64.73 -77.77
N ALA A 106 -59.44 -64.06 -78.08
CA ALA A 106 -59.58 -62.60 -77.99
C ALA A 106 -59.38 -62.11 -76.55
N LYS A 107 -60.01 -62.79 -75.58
CA LYS A 107 -59.83 -62.51 -74.16
C LYS A 107 -58.36 -62.69 -73.71
N THR A 108 -57.73 -63.79 -74.10
CA THR A 108 -56.32 -64.07 -73.74
C THR A 108 -55.37 -63.07 -74.40
N LEU A 109 -55.65 -62.65 -75.64
CA LEU A 109 -54.85 -61.65 -76.34
C LEU A 109 -54.98 -60.27 -75.68
N GLY A 110 -56.20 -59.87 -75.27
CA GLY A 110 -56.44 -58.63 -74.54
C GLY A 110 -55.76 -58.61 -73.17
N GLU A 111 -55.85 -59.71 -72.41
CA GLU A 111 -55.13 -59.87 -71.14
C GLU A 111 -53.60 -59.83 -71.32
N ALA A 112 -53.08 -60.47 -72.38
CA ALA A 112 -51.65 -60.47 -72.70
C ALA A 112 -51.14 -59.09 -73.18
N TRP A 113 -51.95 -58.36 -73.97
CA TRP A 113 -51.66 -56.98 -74.36
C TRP A 113 -51.62 -56.06 -73.14
N ALA A 114 -52.62 -56.14 -72.27
CA ALA A 114 -52.66 -55.37 -71.03
C ALA A 114 -51.45 -55.68 -70.12
N ALA A 115 -51.04 -56.95 -70.02
CA ALA A 115 -49.84 -57.34 -69.29
C ALA A 115 -48.55 -56.77 -69.91
N LEU A 116 -48.43 -56.78 -71.25
CA LEU A 116 -47.31 -56.18 -71.98
C LEU A 116 -47.23 -54.67 -71.75
N VAL A 117 -48.33 -53.95 -71.94
CA VAL A 117 -48.40 -52.49 -71.70
C VAL A 117 -48.06 -52.18 -70.24
N SER A 118 -48.60 -52.94 -69.29
CA SER A 118 -48.28 -52.80 -67.86
C SER A 118 -46.78 -52.97 -67.59
N MET A 119 -46.14 -53.98 -68.17
CA MET A 119 -44.69 -54.21 -68.05
C MET A 119 -43.87 -53.05 -68.63
N LEU A 120 -44.27 -52.49 -69.78
CA LEU A 120 -43.58 -51.36 -70.39
C LEU A 120 -43.85 -50.05 -69.64
N GLU A 121 -45.01 -49.85 -69.04
CA GLU A 121 -45.25 -48.71 -68.14
C GLU A 121 -44.42 -48.81 -66.86
N ARG A 122 -44.24 -50.01 -66.31
CA ARG A 122 -43.31 -50.23 -65.19
C ARG A 122 -41.86 -49.94 -65.56
N ARG A 123 -41.45 -50.29 -66.78
CA ARG A 123 -40.15 -49.90 -67.34
C ARG A 123 -39.97 -48.39 -67.40
N ARG A 124 -41.02 -47.66 -67.80
CA ARG A 124 -41.03 -46.20 -67.80
C ARG A 124 -40.85 -45.64 -66.39
N GLU A 125 -41.59 -46.17 -65.41
CA GLU A 125 -41.49 -45.74 -64.02
C GLU A 125 -40.11 -46.05 -63.42
N LEU A 126 -39.52 -47.21 -63.73
CA LEU A 126 -38.14 -47.54 -63.35
C LEU A 126 -37.16 -46.49 -63.86
N LEU A 127 -37.25 -46.11 -65.14
CA LEU A 127 -36.36 -45.12 -65.75
C LEU A 127 -36.56 -43.73 -65.17
N ARG A 128 -37.80 -43.36 -64.82
CA ARG A 128 -38.12 -42.11 -64.12
C ARG A 128 -37.49 -42.07 -62.73
N LEU A 129 -37.68 -43.12 -61.93
CA LEU A 129 -37.06 -43.26 -60.61
C LEU A 129 -35.53 -43.27 -60.69
N THR A 130 -34.97 -43.90 -61.71
CA THR A 130 -33.52 -43.90 -61.95
C THR A 130 -33.02 -42.49 -62.29
N SER A 131 -33.75 -41.72 -63.11
CA SER A 131 -33.38 -40.34 -63.43
C SER A 131 -33.33 -39.48 -62.15
N GLU A 132 -34.33 -39.63 -61.27
CA GLU A 132 -34.36 -38.95 -59.97
C GLU A 132 -33.20 -39.41 -59.06
N PHE A 133 -32.80 -40.69 -59.10
CA PHE A 133 -31.64 -41.20 -58.38
C PHE A 133 -30.34 -40.53 -58.84
N PHE A 134 -30.08 -40.50 -60.15
CA PHE A 134 -28.88 -39.86 -60.68
C PHE A 134 -28.87 -38.34 -60.48
N GLU A 135 -30.03 -37.69 -60.46
CA GLU A 135 -30.14 -36.26 -60.10
C GLU A 135 -29.72 -36.01 -58.64
N ASN A 136 -30.23 -36.81 -57.69
CA ASN A 136 -29.80 -36.74 -56.29
C ASN A 136 -28.31 -37.06 -56.13
N ALA A 137 -27.79 -38.01 -56.91
CA ALA A 137 -26.37 -38.37 -56.87
C ALA A 137 -25.49 -37.22 -57.36
N LEU A 138 -25.91 -36.52 -58.43
CA LEU A 138 -25.23 -35.34 -58.96
C LEU A 138 -25.27 -34.18 -57.96
N GLU A 139 -26.42 -33.89 -57.37
CA GLU A 139 -26.53 -32.86 -56.32
C GLU A 139 -25.62 -33.15 -55.12
N PHE A 140 -25.56 -34.41 -54.70
CA PHE A 140 -24.67 -34.80 -53.61
C PHE A 140 -23.19 -34.65 -53.99
N ALA A 141 -22.80 -35.07 -55.20
CA ALA A 141 -21.45 -34.88 -55.70
C ALA A 141 -21.05 -33.39 -55.73
N ILE A 142 -21.93 -32.51 -56.22
CA ILE A 142 -21.72 -31.05 -56.23
C ILE A 142 -21.49 -30.53 -54.79
N LYS A 143 -22.25 -31.01 -53.80
CA LYS A 143 -22.06 -30.59 -52.41
C LYS A 143 -20.78 -31.11 -51.78
N ILE A 144 -20.34 -32.31 -52.15
CA ILE A 144 -19.03 -32.84 -51.77
C ILE A 144 -17.94 -31.92 -52.34
N ASP A 145 -18.00 -31.61 -53.65
CA ASP A 145 -17.01 -30.75 -54.31
C ASP A 145 -16.95 -29.35 -53.66
N GLN A 146 -18.10 -28.74 -53.35
CA GLN A 146 -18.17 -27.45 -52.65
C GLN A 146 -17.51 -27.48 -51.26
N ALA A 147 -17.68 -28.56 -50.51
CA ALA A 147 -17.10 -28.70 -49.18
C ALA A 147 -15.60 -29.08 -49.25
N GLU A 148 -15.16 -29.79 -50.29
CA GLU A 148 -13.73 -30.03 -50.58
C GLU A 148 -13.03 -28.69 -50.94
N ASP A 149 -13.62 -27.89 -51.82
CA ASP A 149 -13.12 -26.55 -52.19
C ASP A 149 -13.04 -25.63 -50.97
N PHE A 150 -14.05 -25.65 -50.10
CA PHE A 150 -14.07 -24.90 -48.86
C PHE A 150 -12.87 -25.24 -47.95
N LEU A 151 -12.51 -26.53 -47.84
CA LEU A 151 -11.36 -26.97 -47.04
C LEU A 151 -10.00 -26.68 -47.68
N GLN A 152 -9.92 -26.64 -49.02
CA GLN A 152 -8.67 -26.36 -49.72
C GLN A 152 -8.26 -24.88 -49.64
N ASN A 153 -9.25 -23.98 -49.55
CA ASN A 153 -8.98 -22.57 -49.41
C ASN A 153 -8.46 -22.25 -48.00
N THR A 154 -7.31 -21.58 -47.91
CA THR A 154 -6.77 -21.10 -46.63
C THR A 154 -7.78 -20.16 -45.99
N GLN A 155 -8.31 -20.56 -44.84
CA GLN A 155 -9.35 -19.79 -44.13
C GLN A 155 -8.69 -18.80 -43.18
N GLU A 156 -8.40 -17.61 -43.68
CA GLU A 156 -7.92 -16.51 -42.85
C GLU A 156 -9.09 -15.88 -42.10
N PHE A 157 -8.88 -15.61 -40.80
CA PHE A 157 -9.83 -14.91 -39.96
C PHE A 157 -9.11 -13.78 -39.23
N GLU A 158 -9.74 -12.60 -39.18
CA GLU A 158 -9.14 -11.39 -38.59
C GLU A 158 -9.61 -11.14 -37.15
N SER A 159 -10.75 -11.73 -36.77
CA SER A 159 -11.39 -11.50 -35.48
C SER A 159 -12.10 -12.75 -34.93
N THR A 160 -12.33 -12.75 -33.62
CA THR A 160 -13.11 -13.77 -32.92
C THR A 160 -14.50 -13.99 -33.54
N ASP A 161 -15.14 -12.94 -34.06
CA ASP A 161 -16.46 -13.05 -34.68
C ASP A 161 -16.38 -13.65 -36.09
N SER A 162 -15.35 -13.31 -36.88
CA SER A 162 -15.11 -14.00 -38.16
C SER A 162 -14.82 -15.48 -37.97
N LEU A 163 -14.12 -15.86 -36.89
CA LEU A 163 -13.87 -17.27 -36.53
C LEU A 163 -15.15 -18.01 -36.11
N LYS A 164 -16.08 -17.36 -35.39
CA LYS A 164 -17.40 -17.95 -35.10
C LYS A 164 -18.23 -18.16 -36.38
N SER A 165 -18.23 -17.20 -37.29
CA SER A 165 -18.90 -17.34 -38.59
C SER A 165 -18.31 -18.48 -39.41
N LEU A 166 -16.98 -18.67 -39.34
CA LEU A 166 -16.30 -19.78 -39.98
C LEU A 166 -16.74 -21.14 -39.43
N LEU A 167 -16.84 -21.26 -38.09
CA LEU A 167 -17.36 -22.46 -37.44
C LEU A 167 -18.82 -22.75 -37.82
N GLN A 168 -19.66 -21.73 -37.95
CA GLN A 168 -21.04 -21.88 -38.45
C GLN A 168 -21.07 -22.38 -39.90
N LEU A 169 -20.13 -21.92 -40.74
CA LEU A 169 -20.01 -22.39 -42.12
C LEU A 169 -19.58 -23.87 -42.18
N HIS A 170 -18.67 -24.31 -41.31
CA HIS A 170 -18.33 -25.74 -41.15
C HIS A 170 -19.56 -26.58 -40.76
N GLU A 171 -20.39 -26.10 -39.83
CA GLU A 171 -21.64 -26.77 -39.43
C GLU A 171 -22.64 -26.82 -40.59
N HIS A 172 -22.74 -25.74 -41.36
CA HIS A 172 -23.60 -25.68 -42.53
C HIS A 172 -23.21 -26.72 -43.59
N HIS A 173 -21.93 -26.80 -43.98
CA HIS A 173 -21.46 -27.81 -44.94
C HIS A 173 -21.69 -29.24 -44.42
N THR A 174 -21.39 -29.50 -43.14
CA THR A 174 -21.64 -30.82 -42.54
C THR A 174 -23.12 -31.20 -42.61
N LYS A 175 -24.02 -30.24 -42.31
CA LYS A 175 -25.46 -30.45 -42.35
C LYS A 175 -25.95 -30.70 -43.78
N GLU A 176 -25.55 -29.86 -44.74
CA GLU A 176 -25.94 -30.04 -46.15
C GLU A 176 -25.49 -31.40 -46.70
N LEU A 177 -24.26 -31.84 -46.39
CA LEU A 177 -23.74 -33.15 -46.82
C LEU A 177 -24.58 -34.31 -46.26
N LEU A 178 -24.98 -34.24 -44.98
CA LEU A 178 -25.83 -35.26 -44.37
C LEU A 178 -27.23 -35.28 -44.98
N GLU A 179 -27.81 -34.11 -45.26
CA GLU A 179 -29.13 -33.99 -45.89
C GLU A 179 -29.14 -34.58 -47.30
N ARG A 180 -28.15 -34.25 -48.14
CA ARG A 180 -28.04 -34.80 -49.51
C ARG A 180 -27.70 -36.29 -49.51
N SER A 181 -26.83 -36.73 -48.61
CA SER A 181 -26.54 -38.15 -48.39
C SER A 181 -27.82 -38.93 -48.05
N LEU A 182 -28.66 -38.42 -47.16
CA LEU A 182 -29.91 -39.07 -46.76
C LEU A 182 -30.92 -39.10 -47.91
N ALA A 183 -31.06 -38.01 -48.67
CA ALA A 183 -31.94 -37.97 -49.85
C ALA A 183 -31.54 -39.03 -50.88
N LEU A 184 -30.23 -39.15 -51.17
CA LEU A 184 -29.69 -40.15 -52.09
C LEU A 184 -29.95 -41.59 -51.60
N LEU A 185 -29.68 -41.89 -50.33
CA LEU A 185 -29.91 -43.22 -49.75
C LEU A 185 -31.40 -43.62 -49.75
N ASN A 186 -32.29 -42.68 -49.47
CA ASN A 186 -33.73 -42.93 -49.55
C ASN A 186 -34.16 -43.22 -50.98
N LYS A 187 -33.64 -42.46 -51.95
CA LYS A 187 -33.96 -42.67 -53.37
C LYS A 187 -33.38 -43.98 -53.89
N SER A 188 -32.18 -44.37 -53.46
CA SER A 188 -31.59 -45.65 -53.84
C SER A 188 -32.38 -46.83 -53.28
N GLN A 189 -32.83 -46.75 -52.03
CA GLN A 189 -33.68 -47.79 -51.44
C GLN A 189 -34.99 -47.95 -52.23
N GLN A 190 -35.66 -46.83 -52.55
CA GLN A 190 -36.87 -46.85 -53.39
C GLN A 190 -36.62 -47.51 -54.75
N LEU A 191 -35.48 -47.21 -55.37
CA LEU A 191 -35.11 -47.74 -56.68
C LEU A 191 -34.79 -49.25 -56.63
N THR A 192 -33.99 -49.69 -55.65
CA THR A 192 -33.66 -51.12 -55.46
C THR A 192 -34.91 -51.93 -55.11
N ASP A 193 -35.80 -51.41 -54.26
CA ASP A 193 -37.09 -52.05 -53.95
C ASP A 193 -37.99 -52.16 -55.20
N PHE A 194 -37.96 -51.16 -56.07
CA PHE A 194 -38.69 -51.20 -57.34
C PHE A 194 -38.11 -52.26 -58.27
N ILE A 195 -36.77 -52.34 -58.39
CA ILE A 195 -36.09 -53.34 -59.21
C ILE A 195 -36.40 -54.76 -58.75
N GLU A 196 -36.35 -55.03 -57.44
CA GLU A 196 -36.67 -56.36 -56.89
C GLU A 196 -38.13 -56.74 -57.10
N LYS A 197 -39.08 -55.80 -56.96
CA LYS A 197 -40.49 -56.04 -57.31
C LYS A 197 -40.66 -56.32 -58.79
N PHE A 198 -40.03 -55.51 -59.65
CA PHE A 198 -40.14 -55.65 -61.11
C PHE A 198 -39.54 -56.98 -61.63
N LYS A 199 -38.47 -57.46 -61.01
CA LYS A 199 -37.91 -58.79 -61.26
C LYS A 199 -38.87 -59.94 -60.94
N CYS A 200 -39.72 -59.80 -59.92
CA CYS A 200 -40.60 -60.86 -59.42
C CYS A 200 -41.99 -60.88 -60.09
N ASP A 201 -42.32 -59.87 -60.90
CA ASP A 201 -43.66 -59.73 -61.47
C ASP A 201 -43.79 -60.41 -62.85
N GLY A 202 -44.36 -61.61 -62.86
CA GLY A 202 -44.75 -62.36 -64.06
C GLY A 202 -44.72 -63.88 -63.87
N PRO A 203 -45.52 -64.67 -64.63
CA PRO A 203 -45.57 -66.13 -64.50
C PRO A 203 -44.31 -66.87 -65.00
N ASN A 204 -43.35 -66.18 -65.64
CA ASN A 204 -42.09 -66.75 -66.14
C ASN A 204 -40.93 -65.76 -65.91
N VAL A 205 -40.29 -65.83 -64.74
CA VAL A 205 -39.03 -65.10 -64.48
C VAL A 205 -37.95 -65.63 -65.44
N ASN A 206 -37.42 -64.79 -66.32
CA ASN A 206 -36.36 -65.17 -67.25
C ASN A 206 -34.95 -64.90 -66.65
N PRO A 207 -33.91 -65.65 -67.04
CA PRO A 207 -32.54 -65.41 -66.58
C PRO A 207 -32.01 -64.00 -66.89
N GLU A 208 -32.48 -63.40 -67.99
CA GLU A 208 -32.10 -62.05 -68.42
C GLU A 208 -32.62 -60.96 -67.48
N MET A 209 -33.82 -61.10 -66.89
CA MET A 209 -34.33 -60.16 -65.88
C MET A 209 -33.56 -60.30 -64.57
N ILE A 210 -33.22 -61.51 -64.14
CA ILE A 210 -32.41 -61.70 -62.94
C ILE A 210 -31.04 -61.02 -63.11
N GLN A 211 -30.40 -61.25 -64.26
CA GLN A 211 -29.11 -60.62 -64.57
C GLN A 211 -29.22 -59.09 -64.72
N GLY A 212 -30.29 -58.60 -65.36
CA GLY A 212 -30.56 -57.17 -65.51
C GLY A 212 -30.76 -56.48 -64.16
N ALA A 213 -31.56 -57.07 -63.26
CA ALA A 213 -31.76 -56.61 -61.90
C ALA A 213 -30.43 -56.51 -61.15
N HIS A 214 -29.66 -57.60 -61.16
CA HIS A 214 -28.36 -57.67 -60.51
C HIS A 214 -27.40 -56.59 -61.04
N ASN A 215 -27.28 -56.43 -62.36
CA ASN A 215 -26.41 -55.41 -62.96
C ASN A 215 -26.82 -53.98 -62.59
N SER A 216 -28.12 -53.72 -62.49
CA SER A 216 -28.64 -52.41 -62.12
C SER A 216 -28.45 -52.10 -60.63
N CYS A 217 -28.68 -53.07 -59.76
CA CYS A 217 -28.35 -52.95 -58.34
C CYS A 217 -26.84 -52.70 -58.14
N LEU A 218 -25.96 -53.42 -58.85
CA LEU A 218 -24.52 -53.18 -58.79
C LEU A 218 -24.12 -51.75 -59.21
N LYS A 219 -24.76 -51.18 -60.24
CA LYS A 219 -24.51 -49.79 -60.65
C LYS A 219 -24.91 -48.81 -59.55
N ILE A 220 -26.07 -49.01 -58.92
CA ILE A 220 -26.54 -48.19 -57.80
C ILE A 220 -25.56 -48.30 -56.63
N ASP A 221 -25.24 -49.52 -56.22
CA ASP A 221 -24.37 -49.80 -55.07
C ASP A 221 -22.96 -49.21 -55.27
N SER A 222 -22.37 -49.39 -56.46
CA SER A 222 -21.04 -48.85 -56.76
C SER A 222 -20.97 -47.31 -56.70
N LEU A 223 -22.00 -46.62 -57.21
CA LEU A 223 -22.05 -45.16 -57.14
C LEU A 223 -22.30 -44.67 -55.71
N LEU A 224 -23.19 -45.34 -54.97
CA LEU A 224 -23.42 -45.04 -53.56
C LEU A 224 -22.14 -45.22 -52.74
N GLU A 225 -21.44 -46.34 -52.90
CA GLU A 225 -20.20 -46.63 -52.19
C GLU A 225 -19.16 -45.54 -52.48
N PHE A 226 -18.96 -45.18 -53.76
CA PHE A 226 -18.05 -44.12 -54.17
C PHE A 226 -18.37 -42.77 -53.50
N LEU A 227 -19.63 -42.32 -53.55
CA LEU A 227 -20.02 -41.02 -52.98
C LEU A 227 -20.01 -41.04 -51.45
N GLN A 228 -20.41 -42.14 -50.82
CA GLN A 228 -20.38 -42.30 -49.36
C GLN A 228 -18.95 -42.34 -48.83
N ASP A 229 -18.02 -42.98 -49.53
CA ASP A 229 -16.62 -43.01 -49.13
C ASP A 229 -15.96 -41.64 -49.26
N ARG A 230 -16.23 -40.89 -50.33
CA ARG A 230 -15.83 -39.48 -50.44
C ARG A 230 -16.34 -38.66 -49.26
N ARG A 231 -17.64 -38.75 -48.94
CA ARG A 231 -18.25 -38.05 -47.80
C ARG A 231 -17.62 -38.44 -46.46
N ARG A 232 -17.36 -39.74 -46.23
CA ARG A 232 -16.73 -40.24 -44.99
C ARG A 232 -15.32 -39.69 -44.81
N GLN A 233 -14.55 -39.58 -45.89
CA GLN A 233 -13.22 -38.97 -45.85
C GLN A 233 -13.34 -37.47 -45.55
N LEU A 234 -14.20 -36.76 -46.26
CA LEU A 234 -14.44 -35.34 -46.08
C LEU A 234 -14.89 -34.99 -44.65
N ASP A 235 -15.80 -35.77 -44.08
CA ASP A 235 -16.27 -35.61 -42.70
C ASP A 235 -15.15 -35.70 -41.67
N LYS A 236 -14.13 -36.54 -41.89
CA LYS A 236 -12.98 -36.64 -40.98
C LYS A 236 -12.22 -35.32 -40.97
N TYR A 237 -11.94 -34.76 -42.15
CA TYR A 237 -11.24 -33.48 -42.28
C TYR A 237 -12.08 -32.31 -41.74
N LEU A 238 -13.36 -32.23 -42.08
CA LEU A 238 -14.27 -31.20 -41.55
C LEU A 238 -14.32 -31.23 -40.02
N LYS A 239 -14.44 -32.42 -39.40
CA LYS A 239 -14.48 -32.56 -37.95
C LYS A 239 -13.16 -32.18 -37.29
N GLN A 240 -12.04 -32.59 -37.88
CA GLN A 240 -10.72 -32.25 -37.37
C GLN A 240 -10.48 -30.74 -37.41
N GLN A 241 -10.66 -30.10 -38.57
CA GLN A 241 -10.53 -28.65 -38.72
C GLN A 241 -11.49 -27.89 -37.80
N GLN A 242 -12.74 -28.33 -37.68
CA GLN A 242 -13.71 -27.70 -36.78
C GLN A 242 -13.29 -27.81 -35.30
N GLN A 243 -12.66 -28.92 -34.89
CA GLN A 243 -12.10 -29.07 -33.55
C GLN A 243 -10.91 -28.13 -33.32
N GLU A 244 -9.99 -28.06 -34.28
CA GLU A 244 -8.83 -27.15 -34.24
C GLU A 244 -9.28 -25.69 -34.16
N LEU A 245 -10.22 -25.26 -35.01
CA LEU A 245 -10.79 -23.91 -34.99
C LEU A 245 -11.51 -23.58 -33.67
N ARG A 246 -12.21 -24.56 -33.06
CA ARG A 246 -12.82 -24.37 -31.72
C ARG A 246 -11.77 -24.16 -30.63
N GLN A 247 -10.65 -24.88 -30.69
CA GLN A 247 -9.55 -24.68 -29.75
C GLN A 247 -8.89 -23.31 -29.93
N VAL A 248 -8.68 -22.88 -31.18
CA VAL A 248 -8.17 -21.53 -31.48
C VAL A 248 -9.12 -20.46 -30.96
N LEU A 249 -10.44 -20.64 -31.15
CA LEU A 249 -11.45 -19.72 -30.61
C LEU A 249 -11.35 -19.61 -29.08
N GLN A 250 -11.18 -20.75 -28.40
CA GLN A 250 -11.03 -20.77 -26.95
C GLN A 250 -9.77 -20.02 -26.49
N ILE A 251 -8.65 -20.17 -27.19
CA ILE A 251 -7.41 -19.43 -26.90
C ILE A 251 -7.60 -17.93 -27.12
N CYS A 252 -8.21 -17.52 -28.24
CA CYS A 252 -8.47 -16.10 -28.49
C CYS A 252 -9.38 -15.47 -27.42
N GLN A 253 -10.39 -16.22 -26.95
CA GLN A 253 -11.25 -15.77 -25.85
C GLN A 253 -10.47 -15.67 -24.55
N TRP A 254 -9.63 -16.64 -24.25
CA TRP A 254 -8.76 -16.63 -23.08
C TRP A 254 -7.80 -15.43 -23.11
N ASP A 255 -7.13 -15.17 -24.23
CA ASP A 255 -6.21 -14.03 -24.41
C ASP A 255 -6.94 -12.69 -24.22
N GLN A 256 -8.18 -12.59 -24.72
CA GLN A 256 -9.01 -11.40 -24.55
C GLN A 256 -9.33 -11.16 -23.06
N GLN A 257 -9.66 -12.21 -22.31
CA GLN A 257 -9.93 -12.12 -20.87
C GLN A 257 -8.65 -11.84 -20.08
N GLU A 258 -7.53 -12.51 -20.38
CA GLU A 258 -6.24 -12.25 -19.76
C GLU A 258 -5.82 -10.78 -19.95
N SER A 259 -6.01 -10.24 -21.16
CA SER A 259 -5.69 -8.85 -21.46
C SER A 259 -6.51 -7.87 -20.63
N GLN A 260 -7.81 -8.15 -20.42
CA GLN A 260 -8.68 -7.33 -19.57
C GLN A 260 -8.24 -7.36 -18.11
N VAL A 261 -7.99 -8.56 -17.58
CA VAL A 261 -7.53 -8.78 -16.20
C VAL A 261 -6.18 -8.09 -15.98
N THR A 262 -5.21 -8.32 -16.87
CA THR A 262 -3.90 -7.67 -16.83
C THR A 262 -4.03 -6.15 -16.83
N SER A 263 -4.84 -5.58 -17.74
CA SER A 263 -5.03 -4.13 -17.84
C SER A 263 -5.61 -3.55 -16.54
N TRP A 264 -6.57 -4.24 -15.93
CA TRP A 264 -7.14 -3.86 -14.65
C TRP A 264 -6.08 -3.86 -13.53
N PHE A 265 -5.32 -4.96 -13.37
CA PHE A 265 -4.28 -5.04 -12.34
C PHE A 265 -3.20 -3.99 -12.54
N GLN A 266 -2.69 -3.81 -13.76
CA GLN A 266 -1.68 -2.79 -14.05
C GLN A 266 -2.17 -1.39 -13.71
N LYS A 267 -3.44 -1.07 -14.02
CA LYS A 267 -4.03 0.22 -13.63
C LYS A 267 -4.13 0.35 -12.12
N ALA A 268 -4.67 -0.67 -11.44
CA ALA A 268 -4.86 -0.65 -10.00
C ALA A 268 -3.54 -0.54 -9.23
N ILE A 269 -2.48 -1.20 -9.71
CA ILE A 269 -1.10 -1.09 -9.17
C ILE A 269 -0.60 0.35 -9.28
N ARG A 270 -0.68 0.97 -10.47
CA ARG A 270 -0.28 2.38 -10.66
C ARG A 270 -1.07 3.31 -9.74
N ASP A 271 -2.39 3.16 -9.70
CA ASP A 271 -3.27 3.99 -8.87
C ASP A 271 -2.89 3.86 -7.38
N LEU A 272 -2.60 2.65 -6.88
CA LEU A 272 -2.18 2.42 -5.49
C LEU A 272 -0.84 3.10 -5.15
N GLN A 273 0.10 3.13 -6.08
CA GLN A 273 1.41 3.77 -5.90
C GLN A 273 1.30 5.30 -5.86
N GLU A 274 0.31 5.90 -6.51
CA GLU A 274 0.14 7.36 -6.58
C GLU A 274 -0.79 7.94 -5.51
N GLN A 275 -1.67 7.13 -4.93
CA GLN A 275 -2.69 7.61 -3.99
C GLN A 275 -2.15 8.18 -2.68
N SER A 276 -2.72 9.31 -2.25
CA SER A 276 -2.38 9.96 -0.98
C SER A 276 -2.83 9.19 0.26
N LEU A 277 -2.26 9.52 1.42
CA LEU A 277 -2.71 9.05 2.73
C LEU A 277 -3.73 9.98 3.40
N GLY A 278 -4.17 11.01 2.67
CA GLY A 278 -5.08 12.04 3.16
C GLY A 278 -4.39 13.23 3.83
N SER A 279 -5.19 14.25 4.12
CA SER A 279 -4.77 15.53 4.74
C SER A 279 -5.41 15.79 6.11
N SER A 280 -6.39 14.98 6.50
CA SER A 280 -7.09 15.06 7.78
C SER A 280 -7.58 13.68 8.20
N LEU A 281 -8.07 13.56 9.44
CA LEU A 281 -8.65 12.32 9.95
C LEU A 281 -9.82 11.82 9.08
N SER A 282 -10.79 12.69 8.79
CA SER A 282 -11.98 12.34 8.00
C SER A 282 -11.63 11.96 6.55
N ASP A 283 -10.68 12.67 5.94
CA ASP A 283 -10.17 12.36 4.60
C ASP A 283 -9.49 10.97 4.57
N ASN A 284 -8.67 10.67 5.59
CA ASN A 284 -8.04 9.37 5.73
C ASN A 284 -9.03 8.23 5.98
N GLU A 285 -10.07 8.44 6.80
CA GLU A 285 -11.15 7.47 7.03
C GLU A 285 -11.91 7.14 5.73
N GLU A 286 -12.18 8.15 4.90
CA GLU A 286 -12.80 7.96 3.59
C GLU A 286 -11.87 7.18 2.63
N LEU A 287 -10.56 7.40 2.69
CA LEU A 287 -9.58 6.62 1.93
C LEU A 287 -9.50 5.16 2.41
N ILE A 288 -9.64 4.90 3.72
CA ILE A 288 -9.75 3.54 4.27
C ILE A 288 -10.99 2.86 3.70
N ARG A 289 -12.14 3.53 3.72
CA ARG A 289 -13.40 3.01 3.15
C ARG A 289 -13.27 2.67 1.66
N LYS A 290 -12.67 3.58 0.87
CA LYS A 290 -12.37 3.32 -0.55
C LYS A 290 -11.42 2.15 -0.76
N HIS A 291 -10.44 1.97 0.11
CA HIS A 291 -9.53 0.84 0.07
C HIS A 291 -10.27 -0.48 0.39
N GLU A 292 -11.21 -0.49 1.32
CA GLU A 292 -12.07 -1.65 1.60
C GLU A 292 -12.96 -2.03 0.41
N GLU A 293 -13.54 -1.05 -0.28
CA GLU A 293 -14.27 -1.29 -1.54
C GLU A 293 -13.36 -1.89 -2.62
N LEU A 294 -12.11 -1.42 -2.73
CA LEU A 294 -11.14 -1.98 -3.66
C LEU A 294 -10.77 -3.43 -3.30
N ILE A 295 -10.69 -3.80 -2.02
CA ILE A 295 -10.51 -5.19 -1.58
C ILE A 295 -11.64 -6.07 -2.10
N LEU A 296 -12.90 -5.60 -2.05
CA LEU A 296 -14.04 -6.37 -2.55
C LEU A 296 -13.95 -6.58 -4.07
N LYS A 297 -13.66 -5.52 -4.83
CA LYS A 297 -13.46 -5.62 -6.29
C LYS A 297 -12.29 -6.54 -6.63
N ALA A 298 -11.19 -6.47 -5.89
CA ALA A 298 -10.04 -7.34 -6.09
C ALA A 298 -10.38 -8.84 -5.92
N LYS A 299 -11.34 -9.20 -5.06
CA LYS A 299 -11.79 -10.59 -4.93
C LYS A 299 -12.45 -11.11 -6.20
N GLU A 300 -13.26 -10.29 -6.87
CA GLU A 300 -13.92 -10.64 -8.13
C GLU A 300 -12.88 -10.88 -9.24
N TRP A 301 -11.90 -9.98 -9.36
CA TRP A 301 -10.81 -10.13 -10.32
C TRP A 301 -9.88 -11.30 -10.00
N ASN A 302 -9.62 -11.57 -8.72
CA ASN A 302 -8.87 -12.76 -8.31
C ASN A 302 -9.62 -14.05 -8.67
N SER A 303 -10.95 -14.10 -8.54
CA SER A 303 -11.74 -15.25 -9.02
C SER A 303 -11.56 -15.45 -10.53
N SER A 304 -11.61 -14.34 -11.30
CA SER A 304 -11.40 -14.37 -12.74
C SER A 304 -10.00 -14.88 -13.12
N VAL A 305 -8.96 -14.50 -12.34
CA VAL A 305 -7.60 -15.03 -12.50
C VAL A 305 -7.54 -16.53 -12.25
N GLU A 306 -8.18 -17.04 -11.20
CA GLU A 306 -8.19 -18.49 -10.91
C GLU A 306 -8.96 -19.29 -11.98
N GLU A 307 -10.06 -18.74 -12.50
CA GLU A 307 -10.78 -19.31 -13.65
C GLU A 307 -9.89 -19.38 -14.89
N LEU A 308 -9.17 -18.29 -15.23
CA LEU A 308 -8.23 -18.26 -16.35
C LEU A 308 -7.07 -19.25 -16.17
N LYS A 309 -6.53 -19.40 -14.96
CA LYS A 309 -5.49 -20.40 -14.68
C LYS A 309 -6.01 -21.83 -14.90
N SER A 310 -7.21 -22.13 -14.40
CA SER A 310 -7.85 -23.43 -14.59
C SER A 310 -8.11 -23.74 -16.06
N GLU A 311 -8.63 -22.76 -16.80
CA GLU A 311 -8.87 -22.89 -18.24
C GLU A 311 -7.57 -23.10 -19.02
N ALA A 312 -6.53 -22.34 -18.70
CA ALA A 312 -5.23 -22.50 -19.32
C ALA A 312 -4.63 -23.89 -19.08
N LEU A 313 -4.77 -24.45 -17.88
CA LEU A 313 -4.35 -25.84 -17.61
C LEU A 313 -5.10 -26.85 -18.48
N GLY A 314 -6.40 -26.64 -18.69
CA GLY A 314 -7.20 -27.44 -19.62
C GLY A 314 -6.71 -27.35 -21.06
N LEU A 315 -6.41 -26.13 -21.54
CA LEU A 315 -5.87 -25.88 -22.88
C LEU A 315 -4.47 -26.47 -23.09
N LEU A 316 -3.60 -26.41 -22.07
CA LEU A 316 -2.24 -26.96 -22.10
C LEU A 316 -2.21 -28.48 -22.29
N LEU A 317 -3.25 -29.19 -21.84
CA LEU A 317 -3.37 -30.66 -22.02
C LEU A 317 -3.70 -31.05 -23.48
N LEU A 318 -4.13 -30.11 -24.32
CA LEU A 318 -4.72 -30.38 -25.63
C LEU A 318 -3.81 -30.05 -26.84
N LYS A 319 -2.66 -29.37 -26.67
CA LYS A 319 -1.89 -28.77 -27.79
C LYS A 319 -0.39 -29.11 -27.87
N GLU A 320 0.26 -28.73 -28.98
CA GLU A 320 1.72 -28.78 -29.22
C GLU A 320 2.47 -27.53 -28.68
N ASP A 321 3.80 -27.56 -28.75
CA ASP A 321 4.72 -26.88 -27.80
C ASP A 321 4.73 -25.33 -27.82
N VAL A 322 4.46 -24.65 -28.93
CA VAL A 322 4.66 -23.17 -29.01
C VAL A 322 3.55 -22.38 -28.31
N GLU A 323 2.29 -22.75 -28.52
CA GLU A 323 1.14 -22.07 -27.86
C GLU A 323 1.10 -22.37 -26.36
N LYS A 324 1.67 -23.52 -25.96
CA LYS A 324 1.90 -23.86 -24.55
C LYS A 324 2.84 -22.89 -23.87
N GLU A 325 3.94 -22.49 -24.53
CA GLU A 325 4.88 -21.51 -23.96
C GLU A 325 4.21 -20.15 -23.75
N HIS A 326 3.42 -19.67 -24.73
CA HIS A 326 2.69 -18.41 -24.59
C HIS A 326 1.73 -18.42 -23.39
N LEU A 327 0.87 -19.44 -23.30
CA LEU A 327 -0.08 -19.62 -22.20
C LEU A 327 0.64 -19.72 -20.84
N GLN A 328 1.78 -20.42 -20.77
CA GLN A 328 2.58 -20.52 -19.56
C GLN A 328 3.18 -19.17 -19.14
N LEU A 329 3.79 -18.43 -20.07
CA LEU A 329 4.34 -17.11 -19.81
C LEU A 329 3.27 -16.12 -19.35
N SER A 330 2.10 -16.16 -19.99
CA SER A 330 0.98 -15.30 -19.65
C SER A 330 0.42 -15.62 -18.25
N ASN A 331 0.28 -16.90 -17.89
CA ASN A 331 -0.06 -17.30 -16.52
C ASN A 331 0.99 -16.88 -15.48
N GLN A 332 2.28 -17.00 -15.79
CA GLN A 332 3.34 -16.51 -14.90
C GLN A 332 3.26 -15.00 -14.69
N LYS A 333 2.96 -14.25 -15.75
CA LYS A 333 2.74 -12.80 -15.67
C LYS A 333 1.52 -12.46 -14.80
N LEU A 334 0.40 -13.16 -14.96
CA LEU A 334 -0.78 -13.00 -14.09
C LEU A 334 -0.45 -13.26 -12.62
N ASN A 335 0.30 -14.33 -12.32
CA ASN A 335 0.75 -14.62 -10.94
C ASN A 335 1.58 -13.47 -10.37
N ARG A 336 2.54 -12.95 -11.14
CA ARG A 336 3.39 -11.82 -10.71
C ARG A 336 2.57 -10.57 -10.43
N LEU A 337 1.61 -10.24 -11.31
CA LEU A 337 0.72 -9.08 -11.12
C LEU A 337 -0.16 -9.25 -9.87
N GLN A 338 -0.69 -10.46 -9.64
CA GLN A 338 -1.51 -10.77 -8.48
C GLN A 338 -0.72 -10.67 -7.17
N GLU A 339 0.52 -11.17 -7.15
CA GLU A 339 1.45 -11.06 -6.02
C GLU A 339 1.83 -9.61 -5.74
N GLU A 340 2.25 -8.85 -6.76
CA GLU A 340 2.62 -7.44 -6.65
C GLU A 340 1.45 -6.60 -6.13
N PHE A 341 0.27 -6.77 -6.73
CA PHE A 341 -0.95 -6.09 -6.28
C PHE A 341 -1.31 -6.47 -4.83
N GLY A 342 -1.23 -7.76 -4.48
CA GLY A 342 -1.49 -8.23 -3.13
C GLY A 342 -0.55 -7.61 -2.09
N GLN A 343 0.74 -7.52 -2.41
CA GLN A 343 1.74 -6.87 -1.56
C GLN A 343 1.41 -5.38 -1.37
N LEU A 344 1.19 -4.65 -2.46
CA LEU A 344 0.85 -3.22 -2.41
C LEU A 344 -0.44 -2.95 -1.63
N MET A 345 -1.45 -3.82 -1.73
CA MET A 345 -2.68 -3.70 -0.96
C MET A 345 -2.42 -3.78 0.55
N VAL A 346 -1.57 -4.72 1.00
CA VAL A 346 -1.22 -4.86 2.42
C VAL A 346 -0.38 -3.67 2.91
N GLU A 347 0.59 -3.22 2.11
CA GLU A 347 1.42 -2.05 2.42
C GLU A 347 0.56 -0.78 2.52
N ARG A 348 -0.32 -0.56 1.54
CA ARG A 348 -1.29 0.56 1.51
C ARG A 348 -2.17 0.56 2.76
N ARG A 349 -2.75 -0.60 3.13
CA ARG A 349 -3.59 -0.73 4.34
C ARG A 349 -2.83 -0.33 5.59
N THR A 350 -1.59 -0.82 5.72
CA THR A 350 -0.72 -0.52 6.86
C THR A 350 -0.41 0.97 6.94
N CYS A 351 -0.11 1.60 5.80
CA CYS A 351 0.18 3.04 5.74
C CYS A 351 -1.06 3.88 6.07
N LEU A 352 -2.24 3.50 5.55
CA LEU A 352 -3.50 4.17 5.84
C LEU A 352 -3.83 4.12 7.33
N GLN A 353 -3.65 2.95 7.98
CA GLN A 353 -3.89 2.81 9.42
C GLN A 353 -2.92 3.68 10.24
N LYS A 354 -1.64 3.68 9.90
CA LYS A 354 -0.64 4.53 10.57
C LYS A 354 -0.93 6.02 10.39
N ALA A 355 -1.38 6.42 9.20
CA ALA A 355 -1.83 7.78 8.93
C ALA A 355 -3.08 8.13 9.76
N ASN A 356 -4.03 7.21 9.88
CA ASN A 356 -5.20 7.37 10.74
C ASN A 356 -4.81 7.62 12.20
N ASP A 357 -3.89 6.80 12.74
CA ASP A 357 -3.38 6.94 14.11
C ASP A 357 -2.69 8.28 14.31
N PHE A 358 -1.91 8.74 13.31
CA PHE A 358 -1.30 10.07 13.30
C PHE A 358 -2.35 11.18 13.36
N PHE A 359 -3.35 11.17 12.47
CA PHE A 359 -4.38 12.21 12.43
C PHE A 359 -5.25 12.22 13.69
N ASN A 360 -5.53 11.05 14.26
CA ASN A 360 -6.18 10.93 15.57
C ASN A 360 -5.35 11.60 16.69
N SER A 361 -4.05 11.32 16.75
CA SER A 361 -3.15 11.96 17.70
C SER A 361 -3.02 13.47 17.46
N ALA A 362 -2.99 13.91 16.21
CA ALA A 362 -2.97 15.32 15.84
C ALA A 362 -4.22 16.05 16.36
N ASN A 363 -5.42 15.50 16.14
CA ASN A 363 -6.67 16.08 16.63
C ASN A 363 -6.69 16.18 18.16
N LYS A 364 -6.28 15.13 18.87
CA LYS A 364 -6.15 15.16 20.34
C LYS A 364 -5.19 16.25 20.81
N ALA A 365 -4.07 16.42 20.11
CA ALA A 365 -3.12 17.49 20.41
C ALA A 365 -3.75 18.87 20.18
N PHE A 366 -4.47 19.08 19.07
CA PHE A 366 -5.18 20.34 18.82
C PHE A 366 -6.23 20.67 19.88
N ASP A 367 -6.95 19.68 20.40
CA ASP A 367 -7.90 19.89 21.51
C ASP A 367 -7.21 20.39 22.77
N VAL A 368 -6.04 19.81 23.12
CA VAL A 368 -5.23 20.25 24.27
C VAL A 368 -4.67 21.65 24.03
N LEU A 369 -4.04 21.88 22.87
CA LEU A 369 -3.49 23.19 22.50
C LEU A 369 -4.56 24.29 22.50
N GLY A 370 -5.79 23.97 22.09
CA GLY A 370 -6.92 24.90 22.17
C GLY A 370 -7.29 25.27 23.61
N ARG A 371 -7.26 24.31 24.55
CA ARG A 371 -7.47 24.58 25.98
C ARG A 371 -6.32 25.40 26.58
N VAL A 372 -5.07 25.07 26.25
CA VAL A 372 -3.90 25.84 26.68
C VAL A 372 -3.99 27.28 26.20
N GLU A 373 -4.35 27.50 24.93
CA GLU A 373 -4.53 28.85 24.38
C GLU A 373 -5.63 29.64 25.12
N ALA A 374 -6.77 29.00 25.43
CA ALA A 374 -7.83 29.63 26.20
C ALA A 374 -7.36 29.99 27.62
N TYR A 375 -6.60 29.10 28.27
CA TYR A 375 -6.07 29.34 29.61
C TYR A 375 -4.99 30.43 29.63
N LEU A 376 -4.11 30.50 28.62
CA LEU A 376 -3.16 31.60 28.46
C LEU A 376 -3.86 32.96 28.33
N LYS A 377 -5.01 33.02 27.64
CA LYS A 377 -5.82 34.25 27.54
C LYS A 377 -6.39 34.66 28.91
N LEU A 378 -6.79 33.69 29.74
CA LEU A 378 -7.26 33.95 31.11
C LEU A 378 -6.14 34.47 32.01
N LEU A 379 -4.98 33.82 32.02
CA LEU A 379 -3.82 34.22 32.84
C LEU A 379 -3.39 35.67 32.57
N LYS A 380 -3.43 36.12 31.31
CA LYS A 380 -3.13 37.51 30.93
C LYS A 380 -4.08 38.53 31.57
N SER A 381 -5.32 38.13 31.87
CA SER A 381 -6.33 39.00 32.46
C SER A 381 -6.32 39.01 34.00
N GLU A 382 -5.70 38.02 34.65
CA GLU A 382 -5.73 37.84 36.11
C GLU A 382 -4.73 38.72 36.88
N GLY A 383 -3.80 39.41 36.20
CA GLY A 383 -2.87 40.34 36.86
C GLY A 383 -1.93 39.69 37.89
N LEU A 384 -1.53 38.44 37.64
CA LEU A 384 -0.68 37.66 38.54
C LEU A 384 0.73 38.25 38.69
N SER A 385 1.37 38.00 39.84
CA SER A 385 2.78 38.33 40.03
C SER A 385 3.67 37.48 39.10
N LEU A 386 4.83 38.03 38.72
CA LEU A 386 5.76 37.38 37.80
C LEU A 386 6.19 35.96 38.23
N PRO A 387 6.51 35.67 39.52
CA PRO A 387 6.88 34.32 39.94
C PRO A 387 5.74 33.30 39.76
N VAL A 388 4.50 33.71 40.05
CA VAL A 388 3.31 32.84 39.93
C VAL A 388 2.98 32.60 38.46
N LEU A 389 3.03 33.65 37.63
CA LEU A 389 2.84 33.54 36.19
C LEU A 389 3.92 32.66 35.54
N ALA A 390 5.18 32.79 35.97
CA ALA A 390 6.29 31.95 35.54
C ALA A 390 6.05 30.47 35.82
N ALA A 391 5.61 30.12 37.03
CA ALA A 391 5.27 28.74 37.38
C ALA A 391 4.16 28.16 36.50
N ARG A 392 3.09 28.94 36.24
CA ARG A 392 2.01 28.53 35.34
C ARG A 392 2.46 28.39 33.90
N HIS A 393 3.27 29.33 33.40
CA HIS A 393 3.82 29.24 32.04
C HIS A 393 4.74 28.03 31.86
N GLU A 394 5.50 27.62 32.90
CA GLU A 394 6.33 26.42 32.87
C GLU A 394 5.50 25.12 32.84
N GLU A 395 4.38 25.08 33.58
CA GLU A 395 3.40 23.98 33.50
C GLU A 395 2.82 23.85 32.09
N LEU A 396 2.35 24.96 31.52
CA LEU A 396 1.77 24.99 30.18
C LEU A 396 2.78 24.68 29.08
N TYR A 397 4.03 25.15 29.23
CA TYR A 397 5.11 24.82 28.29
C TYR A 397 5.35 23.32 28.23
N ARG A 398 5.36 22.63 29.39
CA ARG A 398 5.47 21.17 29.46
C ARG A 398 4.24 20.50 28.83
N GLU A 399 3.03 20.95 29.15
CA GLU A 399 1.80 20.38 28.56
C GLU A 399 1.77 20.50 27.03
N ILE A 400 2.15 21.64 26.45
CA ILE A 400 2.24 21.86 25.00
C ILE A 400 3.19 20.85 24.35
N LYS A 401 4.36 20.63 24.96
CA LYS A 401 5.38 19.72 24.45
C LYS A 401 4.92 18.26 24.54
N ASP A 402 4.38 17.87 25.68
CA ASP A 402 3.99 16.49 25.95
C ASP A 402 2.78 16.07 25.12
N CYS A 403 1.78 16.95 24.95
CA CYS A 403 0.58 16.61 24.18
C CYS A 403 0.84 16.48 22.66
N THR A 404 1.88 17.12 22.13
CA THR A 404 2.21 17.09 20.69
C THR A 404 3.27 16.04 20.33
N ALA A 405 4.01 15.51 21.31
CA ALA A 405 5.10 14.56 21.09
C ALA A 405 4.66 13.30 20.32
N ASP A 406 3.55 12.68 20.73
CA ASP A 406 3.03 11.46 20.10
C ASP A 406 2.63 11.68 18.63
N ALA A 407 1.92 12.78 18.33
CA ALA A 407 1.53 13.12 16.96
C ALA A 407 2.76 13.38 16.07
N LEU A 408 3.73 14.15 16.55
CA LEU A 408 4.95 14.43 15.79
C LEU A 408 5.82 13.18 15.57
N GLN A 409 5.90 12.30 16.57
CA GLN A 409 6.62 11.03 16.46
C GLN A 409 5.97 10.10 15.43
N LYS A 410 4.65 9.93 15.50
CA LYS A 410 3.89 9.10 14.55
C LYS A 410 3.99 9.63 13.12
N GLY A 411 3.87 10.94 12.93
CA GLY A 411 4.03 11.58 11.63
C GLY A 411 5.43 11.38 11.06
N GLN A 412 6.47 11.57 11.88
CA GLN A 412 7.86 11.35 11.47
C GLN A 412 8.16 9.89 11.13
N ALA A 413 7.64 8.94 11.92
CA ALA A 413 7.80 7.51 11.66
C ALA A 413 7.14 7.10 10.34
N LEU A 414 5.95 7.64 10.05
CA LEU A 414 5.24 7.39 8.79
C LEU A 414 6.01 7.94 7.58
N ILE A 415 6.54 9.17 7.66
CA ILE A 415 7.36 9.80 6.60
C ILE A 415 8.71 9.09 6.40
N SER A 416 9.23 8.45 7.44
CA SER A 416 10.48 7.68 7.34
C SER A 416 10.25 6.31 6.68
N GLN A 417 9.06 5.74 6.85
CA GLN A 417 8.68 4.46 6.28
C GLN A 417 8.27 4.57 4.80
N VAL A 418 7.45 5.57 4.47
CA VAL A 418 7.08 5.88 3.10
C VAL A 418 8.15 6.83 2.57
N ALA A 419 8.99 6.38 1.63
CA ALA A 419 10.15 7.13 1.10
C ALA A 419 9.92 8.65 1.14
N SER A 420 10.78 9.38 1.85
CA SER A 420 10.50 10.72 2.41
C SER A 420 10.19 11.85 1.40
N CYS A 421 10.14 11.54 0.11
CA CYS A 421 9.74 12.45 -0.98
C CYS A 421 8.54 11.94 -1.80
N SER A 422 7.76 10.98 -1.28
CA SER A 422 6.54 10.55 -1.97
C SER A 422 5.45 11.61 -1.86
N SER A 423 4.72 11.84 -2.96
CA SER A 423 3.52 12.68 -2.96
C SER A 423 2.44 12.17 -2.01
N GLN A 424 2.51 10.90 -1.59
CA GLN A 424 1.50 10.24 -0.78
C GLN A 424 1.41 10.84 0.64
N VAL A 425 2.54 11.29 1.20
CA VAL A 425 2.65 11.82 2.58
C VAL A 425 2.54 13.35 2.66
N THR A 426 2.11 14.02 1.59
CA THR A 426 2.01 15.49 1.54
C THR A 426 1.10 16.04 2.65
N GLY A 427 -0.10 15.47 2.83
CA GLY A 427 -1.03 15.92 3.87
C GLY A 427 -0.52 15.68 5.31
N VAL A 428 0.28 14.64 5.52
CA VAL A 428 0.95 14.37 6.81
C VAL A 428 2.01 15.45 7.10
N HIS A 429 2.82 15.82 6.11
CA HIS A 429 3.80 16.90 6.23
C HIS A 429 3.13 18.24 6.55
N GLU A 430 2.06 18.58 5.85
CA GLU A 430 1.30 19.82 6.07
C GLU A 430 0.72 19.87 7.49
N MET A 431 0.10 18.78 7.94
CA MET A 431 -0.45 18.66 9.30
C MET A 431 0.63 18.81 10.38
N MET A 432 1.78 18.16 10.23
CA MET A 432 2.92 18.36 11.13
C MET A 432 3.40 19.81 11.14
N GLY A 433 3.40 20.47 9.98
CA GLY A 433 3.68 21.90 9.85
C GLY A 433 2.70 22.77 10.64
N PHE A 434 1.40 22.46 10.61
CA PHE A 434 0.39 23.15 11.42
C PHE A 434 0.62 22.96 12.92
N ILE A 435 0.90 21.73 13.36
CA ILE A 435 1.21 21.44 14.77
C ILE A 435 2.43 22.25 15.22
N ARG A 436 3.56 22.18 14.48
CA ARG A 436 4.80 22.90 14.82
C ARG A 436 4.58 24.40 14.91
N ARG A 437 3.93 25.02 13.92
CA ARG A 437 3.62 26.46 13.95
C ARG A 437 2.78 26.86 15.16
N ARG A 438 1.79 26.03 15.54
CA ARG A 438 0.93 26.31 16.70
C ARG A 438 1.68 26.15 18.02
N VAL A 439 2.53 25.13 18.13
CA VAL A 439 3.44 24.93 19.28
C VAL A 439 4.36 26.15 19.41
N ASP A 440 5.04 26.54 18.34
CA ASP A 440 5.96 27.68 18.35
C ASP A 440 5.26 28.98 18.78
N HIS A 441 4.01 29.19 18.34
CA HIS A 441 3.22 30.34 18.76
C HIS A 441 2.92 30.30 20.27
N LEU A 442 2.31 29.22 20.77
CA LEU A 442 1.92 29.13 22.18
C LEU A 442 3.13 29.12 23.12
N THR A 443 4.22 28.47 22.71
CA THR A 443 5.48 28.48 23.45
C THR A 443 6.09 29.88 23.55
N LYS A 444 5.94 30.74 22.53
CA LYS A 444 6.38 32.15 22.60
C LYS A 444 5.53 32.96 23.58
N GLU A 445 4.23 32.70 23.65
CA GLU A 445 3.33 33.34 24.61
C GLU A 445 3.66 32.95 26.06
N CYS A 446 4.19 31.75 26.29
CA CYS A 446 4.70 31.31 27.58
C CYS A 446 6.07 31.96 27.92
N SER A 447 6.23 33.29 27.92
CA SER A 447 7.54 33.95 28.10
C SER A 447 7.94 34.22 29.57
N ALA A 448 6.96 34.37 30.47
CA ALA A 448 7.19 34.78 31.86
C ALA A 448 8.22 33.93 32.63
N HIS A 449 8.31 32.61 32.38
CA HIS A 449 9.31 31.76 33.04
C HIS A 449 10.75 32.11 32.64
N LYS A 450 10.98 32.50 31.38
CA LYS A 450 12.30 32.95 30.90
C LYS A 450 12.66 34.32 31.45
N GLU A 451 11.68 35.22 31.50
CA GLU A 451 11.84 36.56 32.06
C GLU A 451 12.16 36.49 33.55
N PHE A 452 11.41 35.69 34.31
CA PHE A 452 11.64 35.47 35.73
C PHE A 452 13.01 34.82 36.01
N ALA A 453 13.41 33.83 35.22
CA ALA A 453 14.74 33.22 35.33
C ALA A 453 15.86 34.25 35.08
N LEU A 454 15.70 35.13 34.09
CA LEU A 454 16.66 36.20 33.80
C LEU A 454 16.72 37.22 34.95
N GLN A 455 15.57 37.63 35.49
CA GLN A 455 15.50 38.56 36.63
C GLN A 455 16.18 37.96 37.88
N ARG A 456 15.91 36.69 38.19
CA ARG A 456 16.60 35.95 39.27
C ARG A 456 18.10 35.93 39.06
N GLN A 457 18.57 35.64 37.84
CA GLN A 457 19.99 35.61 37.52
C GLN A 457 20.66 36.98 37.68
N GLN A 458 20.01 38.06 37.23
CA GLN A 458 20.52 39.43 37.38
C GLN A 458 20.61 39.84 38.85
N LEU A 459 19.56 39.55 39.63
CA LEU A 459 19.53 39.83 41.06
C LEU A 459 20.63 39.06 41.80
N ARG A 460 20.82 37.78 41.47
CA ARG A 460 21.92 36.97 41.99
C ARG A 460 23.28 37.59 41.68
N ALA A 461 23.52 37.98 40.43
CA ALA A 461 24.77 38.61 40.03
C ALA A 461 25.01 39.94 40.76
N SER A 462 23.95 40.71 41.05
CA SER A 462 24.02 41.95 41.83
C SER A 462 24.47 41.68 43.27
N VAL A 463 23.81 40.75 43.97
CA VAL A 463 24.17 40.34 45.34
C VAL A 463 25.61 39.82 45.39
N GLU A 464 25.98 38.90 44.50
CA GLU A 464 27.36 38.40 44.42
C GLU A 464 28.36 39.52 44.15
N GLY A 465 27.99 40.52 43.33
CA GLY A 465 28.79 41.71 43.05
C GLY A 465 29.05 42.56 44.29
N HIS A 466 28.01 42.86 45.08
CA HIS A 466 28.15 43.58 46.36
C HIS A 466 29.02 42.79 47.34
N LEU A 467 28.77 41.48 47.51
CA LEU A 467 29.56 40.63 48.42
C LEU A 467 31.04 40.55 48.00
N ARG A 468 31.35 40.50 46.70
CA ARG A 468 32.75 40.54 46.21
C ARG A 468 33.43 41.87 46.50
N LYS A 469 32.72 43.00 46.38
CA LYS A 469 33.28 44.31 46.75
C LYS A 469 33.61 44.37 48.24
N VAL A 470 32.69 43.89 49.09
CA VAL A 470 32.90 43.79 50.54
C VAL A 470 34.12 42.93 50.84
N GLU A 471 34.21 41.75 50.22
CA GLU A 471 35.35 40.84 50.35
C GLU A 471 36.69 41.50 49.95
N MET A 472 36.72 42.23 48.83
CA MET A 472 37.92 42.97 48.39
C MET A 472 38.29 44.10 49.35
N SER A 473 37.32 44.84 49.89
CA SER A 473 37.57 45.92 50.85
C SER A 473 38.09 45.38 52.19
N ILE A 474 37.50 44.29 52.69
CA ILE A 474 37.96 43.55 53.88
C ILE A 474 39.42 43.11 53.69
N GLN A 475 39.78 42.53 52.54
CA GLN A 475 41.15 42.13 52.23
C GLN A 475 42.13 43.32 52.26
N LYS A 476 41.74 44.48 51.70
CA LYS A 476 42.57 45.71 51.73
C LYS A 476 42.80 46.22 53.15
N ILE A 477 41.73 46.29 53.95
CA ILE A 477 41.78 46.73 55.34
C ILE A 477 42.64 45.77 56.17
N SER A 478 42.42 44.46 56.02
CA SER A 478 43.16 43.41 56.71
C SER A 478 44.66 43.44 56.40
N ALA A 479 45.04 43.69 55.13
CA ALA A 479 46.44 43.81 54.74
C ALA A 479 47.16 44.97 55.45
N ILE A 480 46.46 46.07 55.76
CA ILE A 480 47.04 47.21 56.47
C ILE A 480 47.12 46.92 57.98
N LEU A 481 46.10 46.29 58.55
CA LEU A 481 46.04 45.95 59.98
C LEU A 481 46.93 44.78 60.38
N SER A 482 47.36 43.95 59.42
CA SER A 482 48.31 42.86 59.65
C SER A 482 49.68 43.33 60.15
N ASN A 483 50.01 44.62 59.98
CA ASN A 483 51.22 45.22 60.53
C ASN A 483 51.01 45.62 62.00
N ALA A 484 52.09 45.57 62.79
CA ALA A 484 52.09 46.11 64.15
C ALA A 484 51.76 47.62 64.14
N ILE A 485 51.21 48.13 65.25
CA ILE A 485 50.89 49.56 65.38
C ILE A 485 52.21 50.34 65.39
N ASP A 486 52.45 51.09 64.33
CA ASP A 486 53.47 52.12 64.28
C ASP A 486 52.86 53.40 64.85
N VAL A 487 53.40 53.87 65.97
CA VAL A 487 52.93 55.11 66.61
C VAL A 487 53.68 56.34 66.09
N GLY A 488 54.71 56.18 65.26
CA GLY A 488 55.55 57.27 64.74
C GLY A 488 56.58 57.77 65.75
N SER A 489 57.61 58.45 65.24
CA SER A 489 58.73 58.99 66.04
C SER A 489 58.62 60.49 66.35
N SER A 490 57.64 61.17 65.75
CA SER A 490 57.39 62.61 65.90
C SER A 490 55.89 62.90 65.84
N LEU A 491 55.46 64.02 66.43
CA LEU A 491 54.04 64.43 66.43
C LEU A 491 53.45 64.47 65.01
N SER A 492 54.18 65.04 64.04
CA SER A 492 53.73 65.14 62.65
C SER A 492 53.57 63.78 61.93
N GLU A 493 54.34 62.77 62.34
CA GLU A 493 54.28 61.42 61.80
C GLU A 493 53.11 60.65 62.41
N SER A 494 52.92 60.73 63.73
CA SER A 494 51.80 60.15 64.46
C SER A 494 50.44 60.71 63.99
N GLU A 495 50.35 62.00 63.69
CA GLU A 495 49.12 62.62 63.15
C GLU A 495 48.77 62.12 61.74
N LYS A 496 49.76 61.86 60.89
CA LYS A 496 49.55 61.26 59.56
C LYS A 496 49.08 59.82 59.67
N ILE A 497 49.67 59.04 60.58
CA ILE A 497 49.27 57.66 60.84
C ILE A 497 47.84 57.62 61.40
N LEU A 498 47.52 58.48 62.38
CA LEU A 498 46.16 58.63 62.90
C LEU A 498 45.16 58.98 61.78
N SER A 499 45.51 59.93 60.90
CA SER A 499 44.66 60.32 59.77
C SER A 499 44.37 59.12 58.83
N LYS A 500 45.36 58.27 58.59
CA LYS A 500 45.20 57.04 57.80
C LYS A 500 44.27 56.01 58.48
N TYR A 501 44.36 55.86 59.80
CA TYR A 501 43.46 54.97 60.55
C TYR A 501 42.02 55.49 60.62
N LEU A 502 41.83 56.81 60.69
CA LEU A 502 40.50 57.43 60.54
C LEU A 502 39.92 57.23 59.14
N GLU A 503 40.75 57.27 58.09
CA GLU A 503 40.34 56.94 56.73
C GLU A 503 39.93 55.46 56.59
N LEU A 504 40.64 54.54 57.25
CA LEU A 504 40.26 53.13 57.32
C LEU A 504 38.94 52.90 58.05
N ASP A 505 38.66 53.66 59.11
CA ASP A 505 37.37 53.60 59.81
C ASP A 505 36.21 54.04 58.90
N ILE A 506 36.42 55.08 58.08
CA ILE A 506 35.46 55.51 57.05
C ILE A 506 35.27 54.39 56.02
N GLN A 507 36.35 53.79 55.50
CA GLN A 507 36.26 52.70 54.53
C GLN A 507 35.56 51.44 55.10
N ALA A 508 35.77 51.12 56.38
CA ALA A 508 35.09 50.02 57.06
C ALA A 508 33.57 50.28 57.18
N LYS A 509 33.18 51.52 57.52
CA LYS A 509 31.76 51.93 57.57
C LYS A 509 31.10 51.91 56.19
N GLU A 510 31.78 52.40 55.16
CA GLU A 510 31.30 52.31 53.77
C GLU A 510 31.13 50.85 53.32
N THR A 511 32.07 49.98 53.70
CA THR A 511 32.01 48.53 53.42
C THR A 511 30.84 47.87 54.15
N SER A 512 30.52 48.32 55.37
CA SER A 512 29.35 47.85 56.12
C SER A 512 28.04 48.23 55.44
N HIS A 513 27.94 49.44 54.91
CA HIS A 513 26.76 49.87 54.14
C HIS A 513 26.60 49.08 52.84
N GLU A 514 27.70 48.75 52.14
CA GLU A 514 27.66 47.89 50.95
C GLU A 514 27.20 46.46 51.29
N LEU A 515 27.58 45.93 52.45
CA LEU A 515 27.13 44.63 52.94
C LEU A 515 25.64 44.64 53.32
N GLU A 516 25.18 45.72 53.97
CA GLU A 516 23.77 45.94 54.29
C GLU A 516 22.91 46.04 53.02
N ALA A 517 23.42 46.70 51.97
CA ALA A 517 22.77 46.73 50.66
C ALA A 517 22.62 45.32 50.06
N ALA A 518 23.65 44.46 50.17
CA ALA A 518 23.57 43.07 49.74
C ALA A 518 22.53 42.26 50.55
N ALA A 519 22.49 42.45 51.87
CA ALA A 519 21.54 41.77 52.76
C ALA A 519 20.09 42.23 52.52
N LYS A 520 19.89 43.52 52.21
CA LYS A 520 18.59 44.07 51.84
C LYS A 520 18.09 43.50 50.51
N LEU A 521 18.95 43.43 49.50
CA LEU A 521 18.64 42.80 48.22
C LEU A 521 18.34 41.29 48.35
N LEU A 522 18.89 40.61 49.36
CA LEU A 522 18.58 39.20 49.63
C LEU A 522 17.22 39.01 50.31
N THR A 523 16.76 39.97 51.11
CA THR A 523 15.55 39.82 51.93
C THR A 523 14.29 40.40 51.29
N GLU A 524 14.39 41.47 50.49
CA GLU A 524 13.22 42.15 49.91
C GLU A 524 12.59 41.40 48.73
N THR A 525 13.37 40.61 48.01
CA THR A 525 12.93 40.08 46.72
C THR A 525 12.27 38.71 46.77
N ASN A 526 12.39 37.91 47.84
CA ASN A 526 11.77 36.56 48.02
C ASN A 526 11.84 35.59 46.81
N ASP A 527 12.59 35.91 45.76
CA ASP A 527 12.62 35.22 44.47
C ASP A 527 13.77 34.21 44.35
N PHE A 528 14.55 34.03 45.43
CA PHE A 528 15.66 33.09 45.49
C PHE A 528 15.21 31.72 45.99
N GLU A 529 15.93 30.67 45.56
CA GLU A 529 15.73 29.35 46.12
C GLU A 529 16.32 29.23 47.53
N PRO A 530 15.74 28.38 48.42
CA PRO A 530 16.20 28.26 49.81
C PRO A 530 17.69 27.93 49.94
N ASP A 531 18.21 27.07 49.05
CA ASP A 531 19.61 26.68 49.03
C ASP A 531 20.53 27.84 48.59
N GLU A 532 20.08 28.66 47.63
CA GLU A 532 20.80 29.86 47.16
C GLU A 532 20.82 30.93 48.25
N VAL A 533 19.69 31.17 48.91
CA VAL A 533 19.59 32.09 50.06
C VAL A 533 20.52 31.65 51.17
N SER A 534 20.57 30.36 51.48
CA SER A 534 21.45 29.80 52.52
C SER A 534 22.93 30.04 52.20
N LEU A 535 23.35 29.79 50.96
CA LEU A 535 24.73 30.00 50.53
C LEU A 535 25.14 31.49 50.55
N LEU A 536 24.32 32.37 50.00
CA LEU A 536 24.62 33.80 49.95
C LEU A 536 24.52 34.45 51.34
N SER A 537 23.56 34.03 52.16
CA SER A 537 23.41 34.50 53.54
C SER A 537 24.57 34.04 54.43
N SER A 538 25.03 32.79 54.32
CA SER A 538 26.20 32.32 55.06
C SER A 538 27.47 33.07 54.67
N LYS A 539 27.66 33.36 53.37
CA LYS A 539 28.76 34.22 52.91
C LYS A 539 28.66 35.64 53.45
N ALA A 540 27.48 36.25 53.44
CA ALA A 540 27.26 37.59 53.97
C ALA A 540 27.54 37.67 55.48
N LYS A 541 27.06 36.70 56.27
CA LYS A 541 27.31 36.61 57.71
C LYS A 541 28.79 36.45 58.04
N TRP A 542 29.52 35.66 57.24
CA TRP A 542 30.96 35.52 57.42
C TRP A 542 31.69 36.85 57.16
N LEU A 543 31.34 37.56 56.08
CA LEU A 543 31.89 38.89 55.79
C LEU A 543 31.54 39.93 56.86
N GLU A 544 30.35 39.84 57.45
CA GLU A 544 29.90 40.70 58.55
C GLU A 544 30.78 40.52 59.80
N GLU A 545 31.03 39.27 60.18
CA GLU A 545 31.87 38.95 61.34
C GLU A 545 33.31 39.44 61.14
N GLU A 546 33.90 39.18 59.96
CA GLU A 546 35.24 39.66 59.63
C GLU A 546 35.32 41.19 59.65
N LEU A 547 34.31 41.88 59.08
CA LEU A 547 34.28 43.34 59.09
C LEU A 547 34.15 43.92 60.50
N ASN A 548 33.36 43.29 61.38
CA ASN A 548 33.21 43.71 62.77
C ASN A 548 34.53 43.57 63.54
N ILE A 549 35.25 42.45 63.36
CA ILE A 549 36.57 42.24 63.95
C ILE A 549 37.56 43.31 63.48
N LEU A 550 37.60 43.59 62.18
CA LEU A 550 38.46 44.64 61.62
C LEU A 550 38.07 46.03 62.14
N GLY A 551 36.77 46.34 62.25
CA GLY A 551 36.26 47.59 62.80
C GLY A 551 36.66 47.81 64.26
N GLN A 552 36.56 46.77 65.10
CA GLN A 552 37.04 46.82 66.48
C GLN A 552 38.56 47.03 66.55
N SER A 553 39.31 46.39 65.65
CA SER A 553 40.76 46.58 65.54
C SER A 553 41.12 48.02 65.12
N ILE A 554 40.43 48.58 64.11
CA ILE A 554 40.65 49.98 63.69
C ILE A 554 40.31 50.94 64.83
N SER A 555 39.18 50.74 65.52
CA SER A 555 38.71 51.61 66.60
C SER A 555 39.70 51.62 67.77
N SER A 556 40.13 50.44 68.24
CA SER A 556 41.11 50.32 69.32
C SER A 556 42.47 50.92 68.96
N ARG A 557 42.97 50.67 67.73
CA ARG A 557 44.23 51.26 67.24
C ARG A 557 44.14 52.78 67.05
N SER A 558 43.01 53.27 66.55
CA SER A 558 42.74 54.70 66.42
C SER A 558 42.70 55.38 67.78
N GLN A 559 42.10 54.74 68.78
CA GLN A 559 42.07 55.24 70.16
C GLN A 559 43.49 55.32 70.76
N VAL A 560 44.31 54.28 70.59
CA VAL A 560 45.74 54.30 70.99
C VAL A 560 46.47 55.47 70.33
N LEU A 561 46.32 55.67 69.02
CA LEU A 561 46.96 56.74 68.27
C LEU A 561 46.43 58.14 68.67
N GLN A 562 45.14 58.28 68.97
CA GLN A 562 44.56 59.53 69.47
C GLN A 562 45.14 59.91 70.82
N THR A 563 45.23 58.95 71.76
CA THR A 563 45.83 59.18 73.08
C THR A 563 47.33 59.47 72.96
N TYR A 564 48.05 58.80 72.05
CA TYR A 564 49.46 59.08 71.79
C TYR A 564 49.71 60.47 71.21
N VAL A 565 48.91 60.88 70.21
CA VAL A 565 48.99 62.23 69.63
C VAL A 565 48.63 63.29 70.69
N ALA A 566 47.63 63.03 71.54
CA ALA A 566 47.28 63.92 72.65
C ALA A 566 48.41 64.03 73.69
N PHE A 567 49.07 62.90 74.00
CA PHE A 567 50.25 62.85 74.85
C PHE A 567 51.41 63.68 74.25
N LEU A 568 51.75 63.48 72.98
CA LEU A 568 52.83 64.23 72.31
C LEU A 568 52.54 65.74 72.29
N LYS A 569 51.31 66.16 71.99
CA LYS A 569 50.90 67.58 72.06
C LYS A 569 51.03 68.13 73.47
N SER A 570 50.54 67.39 74.47
CA SER A 570 50.64 67.79 75.87
C SER A 570 52.10 67.84 76.35
N SER A 571 52.96 66.96 75.84
CA SER A 571 54.40 66.93 76.14
C SER A 571 55.13 68.13 75.54
N GLU A 572 54.87 68.47 74.27
CA GLU A 572 55.41 69.70 73.66
C GLU A 572 54.96 70.94 74.44
N GLU A 573 53.68 71.04 74.79
CA GLU A 573 53.15 72.13 75.60
C GLU A 573 53.76 72.19 77.01
N ALA A 574 53.97 71.05 77.68
CA ALA A 574 54.59 70.97 79.00
C ALA A 574 56.08 71.33 78.97
N GLU A 575 56.79 70.92 77.91
CA GLU A 575 58.19 71.31 77.66
C GLU A 575 58.30 72.81 77.40
N GLU A 576 57.39 73.41 76.62
CA GLU A 576 57.32 74.86 76.45
C GLU A 576 57.04 75.60 77.78
N GLN A 577 56.18 75.09 78.66
CA GLN A 577 55.95 75.68 79.98
C GLN A 577 57.19 75.52 80.89
N CYS A 578 57.85 74.36 80.84
CA CYS A 578 59.09 74.09 81.57
C CYS A 578 60.21 75.05 81.14
N GLN A 579 60.36 75.25 79.82
CA GLN A 579 61.33 76.15 79.25
C GLN A 579 61.05 77.61 79.66
N ARG A 580 59.77 78.04 79.66
CA ARG A 580 59.35 79.36 80.18
C ARG A 580 59.69 79.54 81.67
N LEU A 581 59.48 78.51 82.50
CA LEU A 581 59.85 78.51 83.92
C LEU A 581 61.38 78.52 84.11
N LYS A 582 62.12 77.75 83.31
CA LYS A 582 63.58 77.69 83.35
C LYS A 582 64.20 79.02 82.95
N GLU A 583 63.68 79.67 81.91
CA GLU A 583 64.05 81.03 81.53
C GLU A 583 63.75 81.99 82.69
N PHE A 584 62.58 81.91 83.31
CA PHE A 584 62.25 82.71 84.48
C PHE A 584 63.29 82.57 85.62
N TYR A 585 63.64 81.34 86.03
CA TYR A 585 64.59 81.09 87.11
C TYR A 585 66.05 81.34 86.74
N GLN A 586 66.45 81.17 85.48
CA GLN A 586 67.81 81.46 85.03
C GLN A 586 68.09 82.96 84.89
N THR A 587 67.03 83.77 84.78
CA THR A 587 67.17 85.23 84.68
C THR A 587 67.36 85.90 86.06
N GLU A 588 67.15 85.20 87.19
CA GLU A 588 67.20 85.81 88.54
C GLU A 588 67.99 85.01 89.60
N ILE A 589 69.21 85.48 89.93
CA ILE A 589 69.95 85.18 91.17
C ILE A 589 70.09 86.51 91.95
N PRO A 590 69.86 86.55 93.29
CA PRO A 590 69.26 87.71 93.96
C PRO A 590 70.27 88.80 94.39
N GLN A 591 69.85 90.07 94.32
CA GLN A 591 70.42 91.16 95.12
C GLN A 591 69.31 91.95 95.83
N LYS A 592 69.32 91.81 97.16
CA LYS A 592 68.82 92.68 98.24
C LYS A 592 67.36 93.19 98.20
N GLU A 593 66.67 92.79 99.28
CA GLU A 593 65.59 93.46 100.03
C GLU A 593 65.13 94.81 99.48
N GLU A 594 63.93 94.85 98.90
CA GLU A 594 62.97 95.96 99.06
C GLU A 594 61.56 95.55 98.54
N ASP A 595 60.54 95.95 99.31
CA ASP A 595 59.09 95.92 99.08
C ASP A 595 58.30 94.59 98.94
N ASN A 596 57.57 94.30 100.02
CA ASN A 596 56.71 93.13 100.30
C ASN A 596 55.46 92.98 99.40
N VAL A 597 55.19 93.90 98.47
CA VAL A 597 53.99 93.86 97.60
C VAL A 597 54.30 93.41 96.17
N GLU A 598 55.46 93.77 95.63
CA GLU A 598 55.84 93.42 94.25
C GLU A 598 56.48 92.02 94.17
N ALA A 599 57.20 91.62 95.22
CA ALA A 599 57.59 90.23 95.44
C ALA A 599 56.37 89.30 95.52
N LYS A 600 55.22 89.78 96.05
CA LYS A 600 53.99 88.99 96.18
C LYS A 600 53.24 88.81 94.87
N ARG A 601 53.10 89.85 94.03
CA ARG A 601 52.53 89.70 92.66
C ARG A 601 53.40 88.83 91.74
N ARG A 602 54.72 88.91 91.89
CA ARG A 602 55.67 88.07 91.13
C ARG A 602 55.61 86.63 91.61
N SER A 603 55.60 86.40 92.92
CA SER A 603 55.32 85.09 93.52
C SER A 603 53.99 84.52 93.03
N ASP A 604 52.92 85.31 92.95
CA ASP A 604 51.61 84.86 92.47
C ASP A 604 51.60 84.53 90.96
N SER A 605 52.40 85.21 90.15
CA SER A 605 52.54 84.94 88.71
C SER A 605 53.39 83.69 88.42
N VAL A 606 54.48 83.51 89.17
CA VAL A 606 55.33 82.32 89.11
C VAL A 606 54.58 81.12 89.65
N GLU A 607 53.87 81.30 90.77
CA GLU A 607 53.00 80.25 91.32
C GLU A 607 51.93 79.89 90.29
N LYS A 608 51.32 80.84 89.57
CA LYS A 608 50.40 80.51 88.47
C LYS A 608 51.07 79.76 87.31
N GLN A 609 52.28 80.13 86.89
CA GLN A 609 53.00 79.43 85.82
C GLN A 609 53.48 78.04 86.28
N TRP A 610 53.92 77.91 87.52
CA TRP A 610 54.28 76.66 88.17
C TRP A 610 53.06 75.74 88.32
N GLN A 611 51.92 76.27 88.78
CA GLN A 611 50.66 75.55 88.84
C GLN A 611 50.17 75.14 87.44
N LEU A 612 50.37 75.98 86.42
CA LEU A 612 50.04 75.64 85.03
C LEU A 612 50.95 74.53 84.48
N PHE A 613 52.26 74.61 84.73
CA PHE A 613 53.23 73.58 84.38
C PHE A 613 52.95 72.27 85.11
N LEU A 614 52.65 72.30 86.41
CA LEU A 614 52.26 71.13 87.20
C LEU A 614 50.99 70.52 86.62
N LYS A 615 49.96 71.34 86.35
CA LYS A 615 48.71 70.86 85.75
C LYS A 615 48.94 70.23 84.37
N LYS A 616 49.81 70.80 83.54
CA LYS A 616 50.18 70.25 82.21
C LYS A 616 51.07 69.02 82.31
N SER A 617 51.97 68.95 83.29
CA SER A 617 52.84 67.79 83.54
C SER A 617 52.05 66.61 84.07
N PHE A 618 51.11 66.84 85.02
CA PHE A 618 50.19 65.80 85.48
C PHE A 618 49.29 65.31 84.34
N LEU A 619 48.73 66.22 83.53
CA LEU A 619 47.95 65.82 82.35
C LEU A 619 48.78 65.00 81.34
N THR A 620 50.04 65.39 81.10
CA THR A 620 50.95 64.66 80.20
C THR A 620 51.29 63.28 80.77
N GLN A 621 51.50 63.19 82.08
CA GLN A 621 51.75 61.93 82.78
C GLN A 621 50.51 61.01 82.73
N ASP A 622 49.32 61.56 82.95
CA ASP A 622 48.06 60.83 82.88
C ASP A 622 47.80 60.30 81.46
N LEU A 623 48.00 61.14 80.43
CA LEU A 623 47.88 60.74 79.02
C LEU A 623 48.94 59.71 78.61
N GLY A 624 50.16 59.81 79.15
CA GLY A 624 51.23 58.84 78.92
C GLY A 624 50.93 57.48 79.56
N LEU A 625 50.40 57.48 80.78
CA LEU A 625 49.93 56.27 81.47
C LEU A 625 48.72 55.65 80.76
N GLU A 626 47.78 56.48 80.31
CA GLU A 626 46.61 56.05 79.53
C GLU A 626 47.03 55.42 78.19
N PHE A 627 47.97 56.05 77.46
CA PHE A 627 48.55 55.48 76.25
C PHE A 627 49.23 54.14 76.53
N LEU A 628 50.07 54.04 77.58
CA LEU A 628 50.75 52.80 77.94
C LEU A 628 49.75 51.68 78.29
N ASN A 629 48.66 52.01 78.98
CA ASN A 629 47.60 51.05 79.26
C ASN A 629 46.90 50.60 77.97
N LEU A 630 46.53 51.53 77.09
CA LEU A 630 45.84 51.22 75.84
C LEU A 630 46.73 50.42 74.87
N ILE A 631 48.00 50.77 74.71
CA ILE A 631 48.90 50.04 73.81
C ILE A 631 49.23 48.65 74.35
N ASN A 632 49.37 48.47 75.67
CA ASN A 632 49.52 47.16 76.28
C ASN A 632 48.27 46.31 76.09
N MET A 633 47.07 46.86 76.24
CA MET A 633 45.83 46.11 75.95
C MET A 633 45.71 45.70 74.48
N VAL A 634 46.22 46.50 73.53
CA VAL A 634 46.18 46.15 72.10
C VAL A 634 47.33 45.22 71.69
N GLN A 635 48.46 45.21 72.42
CA GLN A 635 49.56 44.25 72.25
C GLN A 635 49.34 42.90 72.97
N GLU A 636 48.64 42.90 74.10
CA GLU A 636 48.21 41.70 74.84
C GLU A 636 46.86 41.13 74.35
N GLY A 637 46.15 41.90 73.53
CA GLY A 637 44.98 41.42 72.80
C GLY A 637 45.37 40.28 71.84
N PRO A 638 44.47 39.34 71.55
CA PRO A 638 44.78 38.22 70.68
C PRO A 638 45.32 38.74 69.36
N GLU A 639 46.58 38.38 69.06
CA GLU A 639 47.17 38.53 67.74
C GLU A 639 46.14 38.14 66.68
N ILE A 640 46.01 38.98 65.67
CA ILE A 640 45.20 38.78 64.48
C ILE A 640 45.43 37.36 63.95
N VAL A 641 44.53 36.42 64.28
CA VAL A 641 44.47 35.10 63.66
C VAL A 641 43.72 35.24 62.32
N CYS A 642 44.24 36.07 61.42
CA CYS A 642 43.86 36.05 60.00
C CYS A 642 44.91 35.29 59.18
N ARG A 643 45.39 34.15 59.69
CA ARG A 643 46.31 33.28 58.92
C ARG A 643 45.99 31.79 59.06
N ARG A 644 44.76 31.39 58.70
CA ARG A 644 44.47 30.01 58.19
C ARG A 644 43.05 29.83 57.60
N ALA A 645 42.69 30.59 56.57
CA ALA A 645 41.49 30.26 55.77
C ALA A 645 41.62 30.56 54.26
N LEU A 646 42.79 30.95 53.77
CA LEU A 646 43.04 31.26 52.36
C LEU A 646 43.61 30.09 51.54
N ALA A 647 43.41 28.84 51.96
CA ALA A 647 43.82 27.65 51.21
C ALA A 647 42.72 26.59 51.07
N GLY A 648 41.44 26.98 51.20
CA GLY A 648 40.30 26.04 51.16
C GLY A 648 39.29 26.26 50.03
N PHE A 649 39.39 27.31 49.21
CA PHE A 649 38.36 27.64 48.22
C PHE A 649 38.89 28.05 46.85
N THR A 650 40.09 27.58 46.49
CA THR A 650 40.62 27.72 45.12
C THR A 650 41.16 26.39 44.60
N GLN A 651 40.40 25.31 44.75
CA GLN A 651 40.43 24.24 43.76
C GLN A 651 39.15 23.44 43.84
N GLY A 652 38.32 23.57 42.80
CA GLY A 652 37.29 22.60 42.54
C GLY A 652 37.98 21.26 42.28
N ASP A 653 37.58 20.25 43.04
CA ASP A 653 37.57 18.91 42.48
C ASP A 653 36.39 18.12 42.99
N LYS A 654 35.77 17.47 42.02
CA LYS A 654 34.61 16.59 42.14
C LYS A 654 35.00 15.41 43.01
N THR A 655 34.13 15.08 43.96
CA THR A 655 33.68 13.74 44.36
C THR A 655 33.58 13.66 45.88
N PHE A 656 32.37 13.68 46.41
CA PHE A 656 32.07 12.84 47.57
C PHE A 656 30.66 12.30 47.43
N GLY A 657 30.63 11.03 47.01
CA GLY A 657 29.51 10.13 47.24
C GLY A 657 29.44 9.77 48.71
N VAL A 658 28.20 9.71 49.16
CA VAL A 658 27.66 9.17 50.41
C VAL A 658 28.42 7.93 50.89
N HIS A 659 28.82 7.91 52.17
CA HIS A 659 28.55 6.75 53.04
C HIS A 659 28.55 7.15 54.51
N SER A 660 27.38 6.95 55.12
CA SER A 660 27.10 7.01 56.54
C SER A 660 27.30 5.63 57.13
N GLU A 661 28.05 5.49 58.22
CA GLU A 661 27.90 4.39 59.17
C GLU A 661 28.48 4.81 60.53
N GLY A 662 27.66 4.69 61.57
CA GLY A 662 27.94 5.17 62.91
C GLY A 662 28.76 4.20 63.76
N MET A 663 29.33 4.73 64.85
CA MET A 663 29.73 3.91 65.99
C MET A 663 29.48 4.62 67.32
N GLN A 664 28.66 3.95 68.13
CA GLN A 664 28.46 4.19 69.55
C GLN A 664 29.71 3.81 70.36
N GLY A 665 30.14 4.77 71.18
CA GLY A 665 30.66 4.72 72.55
C GLY A 665 31.32 3.48 73.16
N ARG A 666 32.32 3.73 74.01
CA ARG A 666 32.44 3.12 75.36
C ARG A 666 33.47 3.85 76.25
N ARG A 667 32.99 4.32 77.41
CA ARG A 667 33.79 4.51 78.63
C ARG A 667 33.85 3.19 79.39
N ARG A 668 34.98 2.91 80.05
CA ARG A 668 35.16 1.78 81.00
C ARG A 668 34.38 2.00 82.29
N PRO A 669 34.04 0.91 82.99
CA PRO A 669 34.47 0.82 84.40
C PRO A 669 35.00 -0.56 84.82
N LEU A 670 35.90 -0.46 85.81
CA LEU A 670 36.27 -1.30 86.97
C LEU A 670 36.03 -2.84 87.02
N CYS A 671 37.06 -3.44 87.65
CA CYS A 671 37.35 -4.81 88.09
C CYS A 671 36.22 -5.69 88.69
N GLY A 672 36.47 -7.01 88.61
CA GLY A 672 35.96 -8.04 89.53
C GLY A 672 35.23 -9.17 88.80
N SER A 673 35.91 -10.24 88.36
CA SER A 673 36.19 -11.48 89.11
C SER A 673 35.03 -12.49 89.17
N GLY A 674 35.21 -13.61 88.46
CA GLY A 674 34.79 -14.94 88.93
C GLY A 674 33.60 -15.61 88.22
N PRO A 675 33.54 -16.95 88.19
CA PRO A 675 33.31 -17.68 86.93
C PRO A 675 32.18 -18.73 86.96
N LYS A 676 31.95 -19.35 85.78
CA LYS A 676 31.18 -20.59 85.48
C LYS A 676 29.65 -20.39 85.57
N LEU A 677 28.87 -20.80 84.58
CA LEU A 677 28.83 -22.07 83.84
C LEU A 677 28.51 -21.84 82.36
#